data_AF-A0A6V7VKM3-F1
#
_entry.id   AF-A0A6V7VKM3-F1
#
_cell.length_a   1.000
_cell.length_b   1.000
_cell.length_c   1.000
_cell.angle_alpha   90.00
_cell.angle_beta   90.00
_cell.angle_gamma   90.00
#
_symmetry.space_group_name_H-M   'P 1'
#
loop_
_entity.id
_entity.type
_entity.pdbx_description
1 polymer ?
#
loop_
_entity_poly.entity_id
_entity_poly.type
_entity_poly.pdbx_seq_one_letter_code
_entity_poly.pdbx_strand_id
1 'polypeptide(L)'
;MMQRAQAKHARILFHRLHDQASTSNSNYLRYIQNRTNNTSASFNGSISENKNIPEHSEYAHLSGGRRWEFRAGAMARLASGSVVLNTDEDNAILGTVVCKYTQKFLNEEEILEEIEENERLELNKNKEVDEEFEESEILEKNESEYGIGEITTDQINEKKIEKNKKVENDSNFSGLPLTVDFRPSSSALGRIPMNYFRRDMYNNDQDVAFSRVIDRSIRPTIPENFPHKTQIVCKPLALDTETGDAVIMGINVASAALAVSPVPQNCLVAAARIGIIDEKIIVNPSHEQLKHSSLDVVLTGTSIGKKSKGNNDYVIMVEMEGKEVEAEKFVQCIQQGFDEIRLTQGAIERLAKVVGQEKYKTSPNEFSADLLEKVSVCEGAIEAILKEHSHSKSSRGEAIENIFQGWRLLMDRQSQTYSEQILRTVFGDITKKVHRNILLETGIRIDGRKSDQFRPIKCKVNLYRKLHGSAIFQRGQSQVFSTVTFDSPQAAFHPDAIAQLLGAQRKKSFMLHYEFPQFATNEIEKPGASSDRREIGHGLLAEKALRNLVPEDFPYTIRLACQVLESNGSTSMASVCAGSMALFDAGVPLLSNHVAGLALGLITEKSEDAQVNNEINKNESGSNSPKNKFPNKYLLLTDLAGFEDFAGDMDFKIAGTSKGFTAMQMDLKICGIPLKVFREALKRGQSGIEHVLALMRAEIPEPRPEMKSSVPIIELMQLPIYKRPILFRSGAYNAKLIEAETGVKVSSEDDANIQLFAPNPESLDKAKVMIEKLMVEQQEEQYQFGAFYKAEIVRILEGGIHVSLKEGGRHIWIRNSDLSSAPSRQNAQALGFEVGHKLTVQYFGRDQHTGQHRLTRKTLQMFDPPVQNLFKEKQFLNEKSLNEKIQKETKS
;
A
#
# COMPACT_ATOMS: atom_id res chain seq x y z
N MET A 1 -45.80 38.88 -40.93
CA MET A 1 -46.48 37.57 -41.07
C MET A 1 -45.56 36.37 -40.82
N MET A 2 -44.35 36.31 -41.38
CA MET A 2 -43.39 35.21 -41.14
C MET A 2 -43.03 34.97 -39.66
N GLN A 3 -42.84 36.02 -38.85
CA GLN A 3 -42.55 35.85 -37.41
C GLN A 3 -43.73 35.26 -36.61
N ARG A 4 -44.98 35.52 -37.02
CA ARG A 4 -46.16 34.88 -36.42
C ARG A 4 -46.28 33.40 -36.83
N ALA A 5 -45.87 33.05 -38.05
CA ALA A 5 -45.83 31.66 -38.51
C ALA A 5 -44.74 30.86 -37.78
N GLN A 6 -43.55 31.43 -37.57
CA GLN A 6 -42.45 30.80 -36.81
C GLN A 6 -42.80 30.61 -35.33
N ALA A 7 -43.46 31.59 -34.69
CA ALA A 7 -43.91 31.45 -33.30
C ALA A 7 -45.00 30.38 -33.14
N LYS A 8 -45.89 30.23 -34.13
CA LYS A 8 -46.93 29.18 -34.13
C LYS A 8 -46.31 27.79 -34.35
N HIS A 9 -45.28 27.69 -35.20
CA HIS A 9 -44.55 26.44 -35.43
C HIS A 9 -43.73 26.02 -34.20
N ALA A 10 -43.08 26.97 -33.51
CA ALA A 10 -42.34 26.72 -32.28
C ALA A 10 -43.26 26.27 -31.12
N ARG A 11 -44.47 26.85 -31.02
CA ARG A 11 -45.48 26.42 -30.02
C ARG A 11 -46.00 25.00 -30.28
N ILE A 12 -46.18 24.61 -31.54
CA ILE A 12 -46.59 23.26 -31.93
C ILE A 12 -45.46 22.25 -31.66
N LEU A 13 -44.20 22.63 -31.90
CA LEU A 13 -43.04 21.80 -31.56
C LEU A 13 -42.88 21.63 -30.05
N PHE A 14 -43.10 22.69 -29.27
CA PHE A 14 -43.01 22.65 -27.82
C PHE A 14 -44.11 21.79 -27.20
N HIS A 15 -45.35 21.86 -27.71
CA HIS A 15 -46.43 20.96 -27.28
C HIS A 15 -46.17 19.50 -27.68
N ARG A 16 -45.65 19.23 -28.89
CA ARG A 16 -45.26 17.87 -29.29
C ARG A 16 -44.13 17.29 -28.44
N LEU A 17 -43.13 18.10 -28.09
CA LEU A 17 -42.02 17.67 -27.23
C LEU A 17 -42.48 17.45 -25.78
N HIS A 18 -43.42 18.27 -25.29
CA HIS A 18 -44.01 18.10 -23.96
C HIS A 18 -44.93 16.86 -23.89
N ASP A 19 -45.71 16.58 -24.94
CA ASP A 19 -46.54 15.38 -25.03
C ASP A 19 -45.72 14.11 -25.26
N GLN A 20 -44.60 14.20 -25.99
CA GLN A 20 -43.61 13.11 -26.07
C GLN A 20 -42.91 12.88 -24.74
N ALA A 21 -42.58 13.92 -23.96
CA ALA A 21 -41.99 13.76 -22.64
C ALA A 21 -42.98 13.19 -21.59
N SER A 22 -44.27 13.54 -21.68
CA SER A 22 -45.31 13.02 -20.77
C SER A 22 -45.68 11.56 -21.08
N THR A 23 -45.73 11.18 -22.35
CA THR A 23 -45.91 9.77 -22.77
C THR A 23 -44.66 8.91 -22.53
N SER A 24 -43.46 9.48 -22.63
CA SER A 24 -42.20 8.81 -22.26
C SER A 24 -42.11 8.55 -20.77
N ASN A 25 -42.52 9.49 -19.91
CA ASN A 25 -42.55 9.29 -18.46
C ASN A 25 -43.64 8.31 -18.01
N SER A 26 -44.81 8.30 -18.68
CA SER A 26 -45.87 7.31 -18.44
C SER A 26 -45.42 5.91 -18.82
N ASN A 27 -44.81 5.73 -19.99
CA ASN A 27 -44.30 4.43 -20.44
C ASN A 27 -43.05 3.99 -19.66
N TYR A 28 -42.21 4.91 -19.18
CA TYR A 28 -41.08 4.61 -18.32
C TYR A 28 -41.52 4.24 -16.89
N LEU A 29 -42.55 4.89 -16.35
CA LEU A 29 -43.17 4.50 -15.08
C LEU A 29 -43.96 3.20 -15.19
N ARG A 30 -44.62 2.91 -16.33
CA ARG A 30 -45.23 1.60 -16.62
C ARG A 30 -44.19 0.52 -16.88
N TYR A 31 -43.05 0.86 -17.47
CA TYR A 31 -41.91 -0.05 -17.65
C TYR A 31 -41.24 -0.34 -16.30
N ILE A 32 -41.11 0.64 -15.40
CA ILE A 32 -40.63 0.44 -14.03
C ILE A 32 -41.66 -0.33 -13.19
N GLN A 33 -42.96 -0.01 -13.26
CA GLN A 33 -44.02 -0.74 -12.54
C GLN A 33 -44.20 -2.18 -13.06
N ASN A 34 -44.13 -2.41 -14.37
CA ASN A 34 -44.17 -3.75 -14.94
C ASN A 34 -42.85 -4.50 -14.68
N ARG A 35 -41.70 -3.83 -14.57
CA ARG A 35 -40.47 -4.47 -14.08
C ARG A 35 -40.60 -4.82 -12.60
N THR A 36 -41.10 -3.94 -11.74
CA THR A 36 -41.25 -4.24 -10.31
C THR A 36 -42.29 -5.33 -10.04
N ASN A 37 -43.36 -5.41 -10.86
CA ASN A 37 -44.41 -6.42 -10.72
C ASN A 37 -44.10 -7.75 -11.45
N ASN A 38 -43.27 -7.75 -12.50
CA ASN A 38 -42.77 -9.00 -13.13
C ASN A 38 -41.42 -9.48 -12.57
N THR A 39 -40.71 -8.68 -11.76
CA THR A 39 -39.56 -9.19 -10.96
C THR A 39 -40.00 -9.94 -9.70
N SER A 40 -41.30 -9.92 -9.36
CA SER A 40 -41.87 -10.70 -8.26
C SER A 40 -42.47 -12.05 -8.68
N ALA A 41 -42.51 -12.38 -9.97
CA ALA A 41 -43.02 -13.66 -10.46
C ALA A 41 -42.26 -14.07 -11.73
N SER A 42 -41.30 -14.99 -11.58
CA SER A 42 -40.44 -15.65 -12.60
C SER A 42 -38.92 -15.51 -12.41
N PHE A 43 -38.46 -15.16 -11.20
CA PHE A 43 -37.11 -15.47 -10.72
C PHE A 43 -37.14 -16.60 -9.67
N ASN A 44 -37.86 -17.68 -9.99
CA ASN A 44 -37.76 -18.96 -9.26
C ASN A 44 -36.77 -19.90 -9.98
N GLY A 45 -35.61 -19.38 -10.37
CA GLY A 45 -34.42 -20.22 -10.40
C GLY A 45 -33.99 -20.30 -8.94
N SER A 46 -34.13 -21.48 -8.32
CA SER A 46 -33.87 -21.76 -6.92
C SER A 46 -32.56 -21.11 -6.43
N ILE A 47 -32.67 -19.89 -5.92
CA ILE A 47 -31.78 -19.36 -4.91
C ILE A 47 -31.88 -20.41 -3.81
N SER A 48 -30.78 -21.12 -3.56
CA SER A 48 -30.65 -22.07 -2.45
C SER A 48 -31.50 -21.56 -1.29
N GLU A 49 -32.53 -22.31 -0.91
CA GLU A 49 -33.28 -22.00 0.29
C GLU A 49 -32.26 -21.67 1.37
N ASN A 50 -32.30 -20.42 1.86
CA ASN A 50 -31.38 -19.93 2.86
C ASN A 50 -31.47 -20.91 4.03
N LYS A 51 -30.51 -21.84 4.14
CA LYS A 51 -30.20 -22.44 5.42
C LYS A 51 -29.89 -21.26 6.31
N ASN A 52 -30.83 -20.91 7.19
CA ASN A 52 -30.60 -19.94 8.26
C ASN A 52 -29.42 -20.50 9.05
N ILE A 53 -28.19 -20.07 8.71
CA ILE A 53 -27.00 -20.44 9.45
C ILE A 53 -27.26 -19.95 10.87
N PRO A 54 -27.44 -20.86 11.84
CA PRO A 54 -27.75 -20.46 13.20
C PRO A 54 -26.60 -19.60 13.69
N GLU A 55 -26.97 -18.57 14.44
CA GLU A 55 -25.95 -17.72 15.03
C GLU A 55 -25.15 -18.55 16.05
N HIS A 56 -23.82 -18.58 15.86
CA HIS A 56 -22.92 -19.34 16.73
C HIS A 56 -21.65 -18.55 16.96
N SER A 57 -21.13 -18.62 18.18
CA SER A 57 -19.88 -18.00 18.60
C SER A 57 -18.92 -19.05 19.13
N GLU A 58 -17.65 -18.93 18.76
CA GLU A 58 -16.54 -19.70 19.35
C GLU A 58 -15.46 -18.76 19.86
N TYR A 59 -14.79 -19.16 20.93
CA TYR A 59 -13.80 -18.31 21.60
C TYR A 59 -12.39 -18.88 21.47
N ALA A 60 -11.44 -18.03 21.12
CA ALA A 60 -10.02 -18.29 21.32
C ALA A 60 -9.58 -17.65 22.63
N HIS A 61 -9.07 -18.45 23.56
CA HIS A 61 -8.48 -17.98 24.81
C HIS A 61 -6.99 -17.81 24.60
N LEU A 62 -6.55 -16.57 24.48
CA LEU A 62 -5.21 -16.17 24.10
C LEU A 62 -4.32 -15.94 25.32
N SER A 63 -3.02 -15.81 25.06
CA SER A 63 -2.05 -15.41 26.09
C SER A 63 -2.40 -14.06 26.71
N GLY A 64 -2.07 -13.90 28.00
CA GLY A 64 -2.36 -12.68 28.77
C GLY A 64 -3.81 -12.51 29.23
N GLY A 65 -4.64 -13.56 29.10
CA GLY A 65 -6.05 -13.52 29.52
C GLY A 65 -7.00 -12.89 28.50
N ARG A 66 -6.48 -12.51 27.32
CA ARG A 66 -7.27 -12.00 26.20
C ARG A 66 -8.15 -13.09 25.61
N ARG A 67 -9.31 -12.70 25.10
CA ARG A 67 -10.24 -13.58 24.41
C ARG A 67 -10.72 -12.93 23.13
N TRP A 68 -10.74 -13.73 22.09
CA TRP A 68 -11.32 -13.38 20.81
C TRP A 68 -12.56 -14.23 20.56
N GLU A 69 -13.61 -13.61 20.05
CA GLU A 69 -14.86 -14.25 19.67
C GLU A 69 -14.98 -14.28 18.15
N PHE A 70 -15.17 -15.47 17.58
CA PHE A 70 -15.54 -15.65 16.18
C PHE A 70 -17.03 -15.95 16.10
N ARG A 71 -17.81 -15.03 15.56
CA ARG A 71 -19.28 -15.12 15.46
C ARG A 71 -19.71 -15.25 14.00
N ALA A 72 -20.44 -16.32 13.69
CA ALA A 72 -21.00 -16.59 12.37
C ALA A 72 -22.53 -16.50 12.39
N GLY A 73 -23.15 -16.38 11.21
CA GLY A 73 -24.62 -16.35 11.07
C GLY A 73 -25.30 -15.02 11.43
N ALA A 74 -24.59 -14.06 12.05
CA ALA A 74 -25.17 -12.76 12.43
C ALA A 74 -25.22 -11.73 11.28
N MET A 75 -24.12 -11.59 10.51
CA MET A 75 -23.94 -10.52 9.50
C MET A 75 -23.61 -11.08 8.11
N ALA A 76 -23.97 -10.32 7.07
CA ALA A 76 -23.67 -10.62 5.67
C ALA A 76 -24.05 -12.07 5.23
N ARG A 77 -25.26 -12.51 5.60
CA ARG A 77 -25.77 -13.88 5.37
C ARG A 77 -25.85 -14.32 3.91
N LEU A 78 -25.83 -13.38 2.97
CA LEU A 78 -25.80 -13.67 1.52
C LEU A 78 -24.40 -14.05 1.01
N ALA A 79 -23.34 -13.81 1.79
CA ALA A 79 -22.00 -14.23 1.43
C ALA A 79 -21.88 -15.76 1.57
N SER A 80 -21.06 -16.37 0.72
CA SER A 80 -20.77 -17.81 0.78
C SER A 80 -20.14 -18.21 2.12
N GLY A 81 -19.42 -17.31 2.78
CA GLY A 81 -19.02 -17.43 4.18
C GLY A 81 -18.89 -16.04 4.80
N SER A 82 -19.25 -15.91 6.08
CA SER A 82 -19.19 -14.65 6.80
C SER A 82 -18.93 -14.89 8.28
N VAL A 83 -17.94 -14.18 8.84
CA VAL A 83 -17.56 -14.24 10.25
C VAL A 83 -17.23 -12.83 10.73
N VAL A 84 -17.69 -12.50 11.93
CA VAL A 84 -17.23 -11.33 12.68
C VAL A 84 -16.25 -11.81 13.74
N LEU A 85 -15.06 -11.20 13.79
CA LEU A 85 -14.08 -11.41 14.84
C LEU A 85 -14.13 -10.22 15.80
N ASN A 86 -14.56 -10.45 17.04
CA ASN A 86 -14.54 -9.48 18.14
C ASN A 86 -13.39 -9.77 19.10
N THR A 87 -12.81 -8.72 19.68
CA THR A 87 -11.82 -8.81 20.77
C THR A 87 -12.42 -8.28 22.06
N ASP A 88 -11.89 -8.67 23.22
CA ASP A 88 -12.33 -8.10 24.52
C ASP A 88 -12.13 -6.57 24.64
N GLU A 89 -11.31 -5.96 23.77
CA GLU A 89 -11.05 -4.52 23.71
C GLU A 89 -12.05 -3.79 22.77
N ASP A 90 -13.22 -4.37 22.52
CA ASP A 90 -14.27 -3.86 21.64
C ASP A 90 -13.87 -3.61 20.16
N ASN A 91 -12.72 -4.14 19.72
CA ASN A 91 -12.40 -4.23 18.30
C ASN A 91 -13.29 -5.27 17.61
N ALA A 92 -13.75 -4.97 16.40
CA ALA A 92 -14.56 -5.86 15.57
C ALA A 92 -14.19 -5.74 14.09
N ILE A 93 -13.94 -6.88 13.43
CA ILE A 93 -13.73 -6.95 11.98
C ILE A 93 -14.67 -7.97 11.34
N LEU A 94 -15.23 -7.62 10.19
CA LEU A 94 -16.05 -8.52 9.37
C LEU A 94 -15.18 -9.10 8.24
N GLY A 95 -15.13 -10.43 8.16
CA GLY A 95 -14.58 -11.16 7.02
C GLY A 95 -15.69 -11.80 6.22
N THR A 96 -15.72 -11.58 4.91
CA THR A 96 -16.66 -12.25 4.00
C THR A 96 -15.93 -12.95 2.88
N VAL A 97 -16.47 -14.11 2.48
CA VAL A 97 -16.08 -14.85 1.29
C VAL A 97 -17.26 -14.84 0.33
N VAL A 98 -17.05 -14.31 -0.86
CA VAL A 98 -18.01 -14.34 -1.96
C VAL A 98 -17.43 -15.22 -3.05
N CYS A 99 -18.08 -16.35 -3.28
CA CYS A 99 -17.77 -17.26 -4.36
C CYS A 99 -19.05 -17.55 -5.13
N LYS A 100 -19.08 -17.18 -6.42
CA LYS A 100 -20.17 -17.59 -7.31
C LYS A 100 -19.89 -19.01 -7.77
N TYR A 101 -20.48 -19.98 -7.08
CA TYR A 101 -20.53 -21.35 -7.58
C TYR A 101 -21.98 -21.68 -7.92
N THR A 102 -22.21 -22.17 -9.15
CA THR A 102 -23.44 -22.87 -9.47
C THR A 102 -23.25 -24.29 -8.99
N GLN A 103 -23.79 -24.62 -7.83
CA GLN A 103 -24.02 -26.02 -7.51
C GLN A 103 -24.93 -26.54 -8.62
N LYS A 104 -24.51 -27.58 -9.37
CA LYS A 104 -25.45 -28.39 -10.13
C LYS A 104 -26.34 -29.05 -9.09
N PHE A 105 -27.40 -28.37 -8.66
CA PHE A 105 -28.50 -29.05 -8.00
C PHE A 105 -29.23 -29.78 -9.11
N LEU A 106 -29.13 -31.10 -9.04
CA LEU A 106 -30.18 -32.10 -9.19
C LEU A 106 -29.59 -33.35 -9.84
N ASN A 107 -29.81 -34.51 -9.20
CA ASN A 107 -29.79 -35.78 -9.91
C ASN A 107 -30.85 -35.69 -11.02
N GLU A 108 -30.56 -36.19 -12.22
CA GLU A 108 -31.54 -36.22 -13.32
C GLU A 108 -32.87 -36.85 -12.91
N GLU A 109 -32.83 -37.79 -11.95
CA GLU A 109 -34.00 -38.45 -11.36
C GLU A 109 -34.92 -37.48 -10.56
N GLU A 110 -34.37 -36.53 -9.80
CA GLU A 110 -35.19 -35.58 -9.01
C GLU A 110 -35.86 -34.52 -9.90
N ILE A 111 -35.21 -34.10 -11.00
CA ILE A 111 -35.82 -33.21 -12.00
C ILE A 111 -36.96 -33.92 -12.73
N LEU A 112 -36.79 -35.20 -13.06
CA LEU A 112 -37.82 -35.98 -13.72
C LEU A 112 -39.03 -36.20 -12.81
N GLU A 113 -38.83 -36.44 -11.51
CA GLU A 113 -39.92 -36.54 -10.54
C GLU A 113 -40.68 -35.21 -10.38
N GLU A 114 -39.98 -34.07 -10.31
CA GLU A 114 -40.62 -32.74 -10.22
C GLU A 114 -41.39 -32.37 -11.49
N ILE A 115 -40.92 -32.79 -12.67
CA ILE A 115 -41.60 -32.58 -13.95
C ILE A 115 -42.84 -33.47 -14.05
N GLU A 116 -42.73 -34.75 -13.69
CA GLU A 116 -43.88 -35.68 -13.68
C GLU A 116 -44.96 -35.28 -12.67
N GLU A 117 -44.58 -34.74 -11.52
CA GLU A 117 -45.52 -34.28 -10.50
C GLU A 117 -46.27 -33.00 -10.94
N ASN A 118 -45.57 -32.09 -11.61
CA ASN A 118 -46.17 -30.88 -12.19
C ASN A 118 -47.07 -31.18 -13.41
N GLU A 119 -46.71 -32.14 -14.27
CA GLU A 119 -47.57 -32.60 -15.38
C GLU A 119 -48.85 -33.27 -14.87
N ARG A 120 -48.79 -34.04 -13.77
CA ARG A 120 -49.97 -34.62 -13.11
C ARG A 120 -50.89 -33.55 -12.51
N LEU A 121 -50.33 -32.47 -11.97
CA LEU A 121 -51.09 -31.35 -11.40
C LEU A 121 -51.76 -30.49 -12.49
N GLU A 122 -51.16 -30.33 -13.67
CA GLU A 122 -51.80 -29.65 -14.80
C GLU A 122 -52.88 -30.49 -15.48
N LEU A 123 -52.68 -31.81 -15.61
CA LEU A 123 -53.72 -32.72 -16.13
C LEU A 123 -54.97 -32.79 -15.23
N ASN A 124 -54.80 -32.60 -13.92
CA ASN A 124 -55.93 -32.54 -12.98
C ASN A 124 -56.65 -31.18 -13.01
N LYS A 125 -55.95 -30.07 -13.30
CA LYS A 125 -56.57 -28.76 -13.48
C LYS A 125 -57.34 -28.63 -14.79
N ASN A 126 -56.87 -29.27 -15.86
CA ASN A 126 -57.57 -29.25 -17.16
C ASN A 126 -58.80 -30.17 -17.21
N LYS A 127 -59.03 -31.01 -16.19
CA LYS A 127 -60.26 -31.81 -16.06
C LYS A 127 -61.40 -31.10 -15.31
N GLU A 128 -61.14 -29.96 -14.68
CA GLU A 128 -62.16 -29.17 -13.97
C GLU A 128 -62.67 -27.96 -14.77
N VAL A 129 -62.22 -27.76 -16.02
CA VAL A 129 -62.56 -26.58 -16.84
C VAL A 129 -63.38 -26.92 -18.10
N ASP A 130 -63.65 -28.21 -18.38
CA ASP A 130 -64.42 -28.66 -19.56
C ASP A 130 -65.95 -28.80 -19.31
N GLU A 131 -66.49 -28.16 -18.27
CA GLU A 131 -67.94 -28.02 -18.08
C GLU A 131 -68.35 -26.55 -17.89
N GLU A 132 -68.14 -25.69 -18.90
CA GLU A 132 -69.03 -24.53 -19.11
C GLU A 132 -68.74 -23.79 -20.43
N PHE A 133 -69.80 -23.63 -21.23
CA PHE A 133 -70.00 -22.75 -22.40
C PHE A 133 -69.70 -23.26 -23.83
N GLU A 134 -70.76 -23.84 -24.40
CA GLU A 134 -71.12 -23.77 -25.83
C GLU A 134 -71.62 -22.35 -26.24
N GLU A 135 -71.64 -22.14 -27.57
CA GLU A 135 -72.34 -21.11 -28.37
C GLU A 135 -71.63 -19.77 -28.62
N SER A 136 -71.08 -19.59 -29.84
CA SER A 136 -71.79 -18.92 -30.96
C SER A 136 -70.87 -18.43 -32.09
N GLU A 137 -71.46 -18.40 -33.28
CA GLU A 137 -70.92 -18.42 -34.65
C GLU A 137 -70.45 -17.08 -35.28
N ILE A 138 -69.49 -17.21 -36.20
CA ILE A 138 -69.40 -16.66 -37.58
C ILE A 138 -69.45 -15.13 -37.80
N LEU A 139 -68.36 -14.56 -38.35
CA LEU A 139 -68.38 -13.77 -39.61
C LEU A 139 -66.97 -13.53 -40.20
N GLU A 140 -66.72 -14.09 -41.37
CA GLU A 140 -65.60 -13.76 -42.27
C GLU A 140 -65.84 -12.41 -42.99
N LYS A 141 -64.78 -11.60 -43.21
CA LYS A 141 -64.18 -11.38 -44.56
C LYS A 141 -63.12 -10.26 -44.61
N ASN A 142 -62.02 -10.64 -45.30
CA ASN A 142 -61.18 -9.90 -46.25
C ASN A 142 -59.95 -9.06 -45.79
N GLU A 143 -58.77 -9.62 -46.17
CA GLU A 143 -57.60 -9.03 -46.86
C GLU A 143 -56.91 -7.78 -46.24
N SER A 144 -55.60 -7.67 -46.02
CA SER A 144 -54.42 -8.14 -46.78
C SER A 144 -53.12 -7.76 -46.02
N GLU A 145 -52.01 -8.42 -46.38
CA GLU A 145 -50.60 -8.05 -46.14
C GLU A 145 -50.06 -7.98 -44.68
N TYR A 146 -49.32 -9.01 -44.27
CA TYR A 146 -47.88 -8.95 -43.96
C TYR A 146 -47.40 -10.37 -43.61
N GLY A 147 -46.44 -10.89 -44.38
CA GLY A 147 -45.93 -12.26 -44.23
C GLY A 147 -45.19 -12.48 -42.91
N ILE A 148 -45.66 -13.45 -42.13
CA ILE A 148 -44.95 -14.04 -41.00
C ILE A 148 -44.53 -15.43 -41.47
N GLY A 149 -43.22 -15.62 -41.70
CA GLY A 149 -42.65 -16.93 -41.96
C GLY A 149 -42.66 -17.77 -40.69
N GLU A 150 -43.17 -18.99 -40.80
CA GLU A 150 -43.14 -20.02 -39.77
C GLU A 150 -41.69 -20.36 -39.38
N ILE A 151 -41.40 -20.26 -38.08
CA ILE A 151 -40.16 -20.76 -37.48
C ILE A 151 -40.36 -22.26 -37.27
N THR A 152 -39.71 -23.08 -38.09
CA THR A 152 -39.72 -24.53 -37.95
C THR A 152 -38.92 -24.98 -36.72
N THR A 153 -39.29 -26.14 -36.19
CA THR A 153 -38.76 -26.79 -34.98
C THR A 153 -37.23 -26.96 -34.97
N ASP A 154 -36.58 -26.93 -36.13
CA ASP A 154 -35.12 -27.00 -36.26
C ASP A 154 -34.42 -25.70 -35.81
N GLN A 155 -35.04 -24.54 -36.00
CA GLN A 155 -34.49 -23.25 -35.53
C GLN A 155 -34.60 -23.10 -34.00
N ILE A 156 -35.52 -23.84 -33.36
CA ILE A 156 -35.64 -23.90 -31.90
C ILE A 156 -34.57 -24.83 -31.32
N ASN A 157 -34.21 -25.91 -32.03
CA ASN A 157 -33.12 -26.80 -31.64
C ASN A 157 -31.75 -26.16 -31.83
N GLU A 158 -31.51 -25.37 -32.88
CA GLU A 158 -30.28 -24.57 -33.01
C GLU A 158 -30.16 -23.51 -31.91
N LYS A 159 -31.26 -22.85 -31.53
CA LYS A 159 -31.26 -21.91 -30.38
C LYS A 159 -31.12 -22.60 -29.02
N LYS A 160 -31.55 -23.86 -28.86
CA LYS A 160 -31.28 -24.68 -27.66
C LYS A 160 -29.81 -25.11 -27.60
N ILE A 161 -29.20 -25.44 -28.74
CA ILE A 161 -27.76 -25.77 -28.83
C ILE A 161 -26.89 -24.52 -28.61
N GLU A 162 -27.31 -23.33 -29.05
CA GLU A 162 -26.63 -22.07 -28.74
C GLU A 162 -26.81 -21.63 -27.28
N LYS A 163 -27.98 -21.85 -26.66
CA LYS A 163 -28.19 -21.55 -25.23
C LYS A 163 -27.40 -22.48 -24.31
N ASN A 164 -27.20 -23.75 -24.69
CA ASN A 164 -26.33 -24.66 -23.94
C ASN A 164 -24.82 -24.40 -24.16
N LYS A 165 -24.43 -23.55 -25.13
CA LYS A 165 -23.05 -23.10 -25.33
C LYS A 165 -22.70 -21.79 -24.61
N LYS A 166 -23.67 -21.11 -23.98
CA LYS A 166 -23.45 -19.88 -23.19
C LYS A 166 -23.50 -20.14 -21.69
N VAL A 167 -22.76 -21.14 -21.22
CA VAL A 167 -22.12 -21.02 -19.90
C VAL A 167 -20.75 -20.43 -20.19
N GLU A 168 -20.65 -19.11 -20.11
CA GLU A 168 -19.35 -18.43 -20.06
C GLU A 168 -18.64 -18.92 -18.78
N ASN A 169 -17.88 -20.02 -18.92
CA ASN A 169 -16.73 -20.23 -18.07
C ASN A 169 -15.81 -19.05 -18.35
N ASP A 170 -15.91 -18.06 -17.48
CA ASP A 170 -15.14 -16.83 -17.42
C ASP A 170 -13.67 -17.14 -17.07
N SER A 171 -13.08 -18.03 -17.89
CA SER A 171 -11.86 -18.82 -17.69
C SER A 171 -10.67 -18.18 -18.41
N ASN A 172 -10.64 -16.85 -18.41
CA ASN A 172 -9.54 -16.05 -18.97
C ASN A 172 -8.35 -15.90 -18.02
N PHE A 173 -8.22 -16.74 -16.97
CA PHE A 173 -7.19 -16.57 -15.95
C PHE A 173 -6.36 -17.84 -15.76
N SER A 174 -5.04 -17.74 -16.00
CA SER A 174 -4.06 -18.74 -15.57
C SER A 174 -3.75 -18.52 -14.10
N GLY A 175 -4.20 -19.43 -13.23
CA GLY A 175 -4.00 -19.39 -11.78
C GLY A 175 -5.28 -19.18 -10.97
N LEU A 176 -5.17 -19.29 -9.64
CA LEU A 176 -6.31 -19.15 -8.72
C LEU A 176 -6.91 -17.73 -8.83
N PRO A 177 -8.17 -17.58 -9.29
CA PRO A 177 -8.85 -16.29 -9.43
C PRO A 177 -9.36 -15.78 -8.07
N LEU A 178 -8.41 -15.52 -7.16
CA LEU A 178 -8.63 -14.99 -5.82
C LEU A 178 -8.30 -13.50 -5.79
N THR A 179 -9.25 -12.70 -5.30
CA THR A 179 -9.06 -11.29 -4.95
C THR A 179 -9.28 -11.11 -3.46
N VAL A 180 -8.35 -10.44 -2.80
CA VAL A 180 -8.45 -10.08 -1.38
C VAL A 180 -8.39 -8.57 -1.26
N ASP A 181 -9.37 -8.00 -0.55
CA ASP A 181 -9.43 -6.57 -0.27
C ASP A 181 -9.59 -6.33 1.23
N PHE A 182 -8.63 -5.62 1.82
CA PHE A 182 -8.82 -4.96 3.11
C PHE A 182 -9.44 -3.58 2.87
N ARG A 183 -10.62 -3.34 3.44
CA ARG A 183 -11.39 -2.11 3.24
C ARG A 183 -11.61 -1.41 4.58
N PRO A 184 -10.71 -0.52 5.00
CA PRO A 184 -10.94 0.27 6.20
C PRO A 184 -12.12 1.20 5.97
N SER A 185 -12.77 1.58 7.06
CA SER A 185 -13.75 2.65 7.04
C SER A 185 -13.42 3.66 8.13
N SER A 186 -13.42 4.94 7.77
CA SER A 186 -13.14 6.01 8.75
C SER A 186 -14.14 5.99 9.91
N SER A 187 -15.38 5.53 9.68
CA SER A 187 -16.38 5.39 10.74
C SER A 187 -16.04 4.31 11.77
N ALA A 188 -15.29 3.26 11.38
CA ALA A 188 -14.84 2.23 12.31
C ALA A 188 -13.84 2.79 13.35
N LEU A 189 -13.20 3.92 13.02
CA LEU A 189 -12.30 4.69 13.89
C LEU A 189 -12.99 5.92 14.51
N GLY A 190 -14.29 6.13 14.26
CA GLY A 190 -15.01 7.33 14.71
C GLY A 190 -14.54 8.64 14.06
N ARG A 191 -14.03 8.59 12.81
CA ARG A 191 -13.48 9.76 12.09
C ARG A 191 -14.20 10.05 10.78
N ILE A 192 -14.12 11.31 10.34
CA ILE A 192 -14.55 11.76 9.01
C ILE A 192 -13.30 11.85 8.12
N PRO A 193 -13.29 11.29 6.89
CA PRO A 193 -12.17 11.42 5.97
C PRO A 193 -11.81 12.88 5.69
N MET A 194 -10.52 13.22 5.71
CA MET A 194 -10.05 14.60 5.50
C MET A 194 -9.77 14.98 4.04
N ASN A 195 -9.98 14.06 3.09
CA ASN A 195 -9.89 14.36 1.67
C ASN A 195 -11.02 15.31 1.21
N TYR A 196 -10.87 15.86 0.01
CA TYR A 196 -11.82 16.80 -0.59
C TYR A 196 -13.26 16.29 -0.61
N PHE A 197 -13.45 14.98 -0.83
CA PHE A 197 -14.78 14.36 -0.97
C PHE A 197 -15.43 13.96 0.36
N ARG A 198 -14.72 14.00 1.48
CA ARG A 198 -15.16 13.49 2.79
C ARG A 198 -15.68 12.05 2.72
N ARG A 199 -15.05 11.23 1.87
CA ARG A 199 -15.42 9.82 1.62
C ARG A 199 -14.21 8.92 1.72
N ASP A 200 -14.40 7.69 2.17
CA ASP A 200 -13.34 6.68 2.18
C ASP A 200 -12.82 6.50 0.74
N MET A 201 -11.52 6.70 0.55
CA MET A 201 -10.82 6.45 -0.72
C MET A 201 -10.10 5.11 -0.58
N TYR A 202 -10.21 4.26 -1.60
CA TYR A 202 -9.61 2.94 -1.59
C TYR A 202 -8.30 2.93 -2.38
N ASN A 203 -7.42 1.98 -2.05
CA ASN A 203 -6.13 1.73 -2.71
C ASN A 203 -5.01 2.73 -2.34
N ASN A 204 -4.95 3.19 -1.09
CA ASN A 204 -3.69 3.74 -0.58
C ASN A 204 -2.65 2.61 -0.39
N ASP A 205 -1.37 2.96 -0.24
CA ASP A 205 -0.28 1.98 -0.13
C ASP A 205 -0.47 1.00 1.05
N GLN A 206 -1.05 1.46 2.16
CA GLN A 206 -1.25 0.67 3.36
C GLN A 206 -2.37 -0.36 3.20
N ASP A 207 -3.50 0.03 2.61
CA ASP A 207 -4.62 -0.86 2.29
C ASP A 207 -4.17 -1.96 1.33
N VAL A 208 -3.37 -1.59 0.32
CA VAL A 208 -2.76 -2.52 -0.62
C VAL A 208 -1.81 -3.47 0.12
N ALA A 209 -0.96 -2.95 1.01
CA ALA A 209 -0.05 -3.77 1.81
C ALA A 209 -0.82 -4.78 2.69
N PHE A 210 -1.86 -4.34 3.39
CA PHE A 210 -2.68 -5.22 4.23
C PHE A 210 -3.40 -6.28 3.41
N SER A 211 -4.01 -5.88 2.28
CA SER A 211 -4.66 -6.81 1.35
C SER A 211 -3.70 -7.89 0.86
N ARG A 212 -2.45 -7.51 0.55
CA ARG A 212 -1.40 -8.46 0.11
C ARG A 212 -0.97 -9.41 1.22
N VAL A 213 -0.79 -8.93 2.44
CA VAL A 213 -0.41 -9.80 3.59
C VAL A 213 -1.51 -10.83 3.87
N ILE A 214 -2.78 -10.43 3.77
CA ILE A 214 -3.92 -11.35 3.91
C ILE A 214 -3.96 -12.34 2.75
N ASP A 215 -3.83 -11.88 1.50
CA ASP A 215 -3.79 -12.74 0.31
C ASP A 215 -2.69 -13.81 0.40
N ARG A 216 -1.47 -13.41 0.72
CA ARG A 216 -0.30 -14.31 0.87
C ARG A 216 -0.51 -15.34 1.98
N SER A 217 -1.29 -15.01 3.00
CA SER A 217 -1.62 -15.92 4.11
C SER A 217 -2.62 -17.00 3.73
N ILE A 218 -3.57 -16.71 2.82
CA ILE A 218 -4.71 -17.59 2.53
C ILE A 218 -4.67 -18.24 1.15
N ARG A 219 -4.03 -17.60 0.16
CA ARG A 219 -3.88 -18.13 -1.21
C ARG A 219 -3.30 -19.55 -1.25
N PRO A 220 -2.27 -19.93 -0.47
CA PRO A 220 -1.68 -21.28 -0.52
C PRO A 220 -2.60 -22.34 0.10
N THR A 221 -3.66 -21.91 0.78
CA THR A 221 -4.62 -22.80 1.44
C THR A 221 -5.73 -23.26 0.49
N ILE A 222 -5.92 -22.58 -0.64
CA ILE A 222 -6.94 -22.91 -1.63
C ILE A 222 -6.28 -23.72 -2.76
N PRO A 223 -6.87 -24.85 -3.20
CA PRO A 223 -6.35 -25.63 -4.33
C PRO A 223 -6.13 -24.78 -5.59
N GLU A 224 -4.97 -24.92 -6.24
CA GLU A 224 -4.63 -24.19 -7.48
C GLU A 224 -5.65 -24.43 -8.61
N ASN A 225 -6.30 -25.59 -8.62
CA ASN A 225 -7.30 -25.99 -9.61
C ASN A 225 -8.73 -25.52 -9.28
N PHE A 226 -8.94 -24.73 -8.23
CA PHE A 226 -10.27 -24.22 -7.92
C PHE A 226 -10.71 -23.20 -9.00
N PRO A 227 -11.75 -23.51 -9.80
CA PRO A 227 -12.03 -22.75 -11.02
C PRO A 227 -12.84 -21.47 -10.78
N HIS A 228 -13.46 -21.33 -9.60
CA HIS A 228 -14.42 -20.26 -9.35
C HIS A 228 -13.75 -18.99 -8.81
N LYS A 229 -14.16 -17.85 -9.37
CA LYS A 229 -13.75 -16.52 -8.89
C LYS A 229 -14.15 -16.36 -7.43
N THR A 230 -13.16 -16.08 -6.59
CA THR A 230 -13.32 -15.93 -5.14
C THR A 230 -12.90 -14.52 -4.74
N GLN A 231 -13.77 -13.83 -4.01
CA GLN A 231 -13.44 -12.55 -3.38
C GLN A 231 -13.52 -12.68 -1.87
N ILE A 232 -12.48 -12.20 -1.19
CA ILE A 232 -12.43 -12.11 0.27
C ILE A 232 -12.33 -10.64 0.65
N VAL A 233 -13.26 -10.17 1.48
CA VAL A 233 -13.28 -8.78 1.95
C VAL A 233 -13.14 -8.77 3.45
N CYS A 234 -12.14 -8.05 3.95
CA CYS A 234 -11.94 -7.77 5.36
C CYS A 234 -12.29 -6.31 5.63
N LYS A 235 -13.32 -6.08 6.45
CA LYS A 235 -13.85 -4.74 6.74
C LYS A 235 -13.89 -4.52 8.25
N PRO A 236 -13.03 -3.66 8.82
CA PRO A 236 -13.17 -3.21 10.20
C PRO A 236 -14.54 -2.58 10.43
N LEU A 237 -15.20 -2.99 11.51
CA LEU A 237 -16.49 -2.44 11.97
C LEU A 237 -16.28 -1.46 13.11
N ALA A 238 -15.39 -1.82 14.04
CA ALA A 238 -14.90 -0.99 15.13
C ALA A 238 -13.42 -1.32 15.32
N LEU A 239 -12.58 -0.30 15.46
CA LEU A 239 -11.16 -0.51 15.72
C LEU A 239 -10.64 0.57 16.66
N ASP A 240 -10.21 0.16 17.83
CA ASP A 240 -9.43 0.96 18.74
C ASP A 240 -8.00 1.09 18.21
N THR A 241 -7.46 2.31 18.26
CA THR A 241 -6.19 2.65 17.60
C THR A 241 -4.96 2.25 18.41
N GLU A 242 -5.15 1.86 19.67
CA GLU A 242 -4.06 1.43 20.55
C GLU A 242 -3.93 -0.10 20.57
N THR A 243 -5.07 -0.79 20.65
CA THR A 243 -5.17 -2.23 20.86
C THR A 243 -5.50 -3.02 19.59
N GLY A 244 -6.21 -2.41 18.64
CA GLY A 244 -6.72 -3.09 17.44
C GLY A 244 -5.66 -3.37 16.37
N ASP A 245 -5.32 -4.64 16.16
CA ASP A 245 -4.43 -5.06 15.07
C ASP A 245 -5.20 -5.45 13.81
N ALA A 246 -5.38 -4.46 12.91
CA ALA A 246 -6.08 -4.62 11.65
C ALA A 246 -5.59 -5.80 10.79
N VAL A 247 -4.28 -6.08 10.78
CA VAL A 247 -3.68 -7.11 9.92
C VAL A 247 -3.92 -8.49 10.51
N ILE A 248 -3.62 -8.68 11.80
CA ILE A 248 -3.81 -9.97 12.47
C ILE A 248 -5.29 -10.35 12.55
N MET A 249 -6.15 -9.40 12.90
CA MET A 249 -7.59 -9.61 12.87
C MET A 249 -8.07 -9.92 11.44
N GLY A 250 -7.54 -9.21 10.44
CA GLY A 250 -7.83 -9.44 9.01
C GLY A 250 -7.50 -10.86 8.53
N ILE A 251 -6.30 -11.36 8.85
CA ILE A 251 -5.90 -12.73 8.45
C ILE A 251 -6.79 -13.77 9.14
N ASN A 252 -7.00 -13.62 10.44
CA ASN A 252 -7.76 -14.60 11.23
C ASN A 252 -9.24 -14.62 10.86
N VAL A 253 -9.86 -13.45 10.59
CA VAL A 253 -11.26 -13.40 10.14
C VAL A 253 -11.41 -13.90 8.70
N ALA A 254 -10.44 -13.64 7.82
CA ALA A 254 -10.43 -14.20 6.47
C ALA A 254 -10.33 -15.73 6.50
N SER A 255 -9.44 -16.27 7.34
CA SER A 255 -9.31 -17.72 7.54
C SER A 255 -10.60 -18.33 8.09
N ALA A 256 -11.23 -17.69 9.07
CA ALA A 256 -12.51 -18.16 9.62
C ALA A 256 -13.65 -18.11 8.61
N ALA A 257 -13.77 -17.01 7.85
CA ALA A 257 -14.77 -16.86 6.80
C ALA A 257 -14.59 -17.91 5.68
N LEU A 258 -13.34 -18.20 5.31
CA LEU A 258 -13.02 -19.28 4.37
C LEU A 258 -13.36 -20.66 4.92
N ALA A 259 -13.05 -20.89 6.20
CA ALA A 259 -13.32 -22.15 6.89
C ALA A 259 -14.82 -22.48 6.95
N VAL A 260 -15.69 -21.47 7.12
CA VAL A 260 -17.16 -21.69 7.12
C VAL A 260 -17.78 -21.69 5.72
N SER A 261 -17.07 -21.19 4.70
CA SER A 261 -17.54 -21.14 3.32
C SER A 261 -17.48 -22.49 2.60
N PRO A 262 -18.13 -22.66 1.44
CA PRO A 262 -18.01 -23.87 0.62
C PRO A 262 -16.70 -23.91 -0.20
N VAL A 263 -15.87 -22.86 -0.18
CA VAL A 263 -14.59 -22.85 -0.92
C VAL A 263 -13.65 -23.93 -0.34
N PRO A 264 -13.03 -24.77 -1.19
CA PRO A 264 -12.18 -25.85 -0.73
C PRO A 264 -10.90 -25.30 -0.11
N GLN A 265 -10.45 -25.96 0.95
CA GLN A 265 -9.31 -25.53 1.76
C GLN A 265 -8.43 -26.74 2.12
N ASN A 266 -7.17 -26.71 1.69
CA ASN A 266 -6.17 -27.75 1.91
C ASN A 266 -5.63 -27.77 3.35
N CYS A 267 -5.55 -26.60 3.99
CA CYS A 267 -5.20 -26.45 5.41
C CYS A 267 -5.85 -25.21 6.02
N LEU A 268 -6.15 -25.29 7.32
CA LEU A 268 -6.60 -24.13 8.09
C LEU A 268 -5.41 -23.39 8.66
N VAL A 269 -5.46 -22.05 8.64
CA VAL A 269 -4.37 -21.19 9.09
C VAL A 269 -4.82 -20.23 10.18
N ALA A 270 -3.90 -19.80 11.01
CA ALA A 270 -4.09 -18.67 11.90
C ALA A 270 -2.80 -17.83 11.94
N ALA A 271 -2.92 -16.61 12.45
CA ALA A 271 -1.84 -15.64 12.50
C ALA A 271 -1.68 -15.00 13.88
N ALA A 272 -0.45 -14.62 14.18
CA ALA A 272 -0.05 -13.83 15.34
C ALA A 272 1.01 -12.81 14.94
N ARG A 273 1.04 -11.67 15.65
CA ARG A 273 2.14 -10.70 15.54
C ARG A 273 3.13 -10.92 16.68
N ILE A 274 4.43 -10.79 16.43
CA ILE A 274 5.46 -10.97 17.46
C ILE A 274 6.41 -9.76 17.44
N GLY A 275 6.73 -9.25 18.64
CA GLY A 275 7.73 -8.21 18.84
C GLY A 275 8.73 -8.54 19.94
N ILE A 276 9.80 -7.75 20.02
CA ILE A 276 10.84 -7.84 21.05
C ILE A 276 10.97 -6.47 21.71
N ILE A 277 10.65 -6.39 23.00
CA ILE A 277 10.78 -5.16 23.80
C ILE A 277 11.65 -5.49 25.00
N ASP A 278 12.70 -4.72 25.23
CA ASP A 278 13.68 -4.94 26.30
C ASP A 278 14.15 -6.42 26.37
N GLU A 279 14.51 -6.98 25.21
CA GLU A 279 14.91 -8.39 25.02
C GLU A 279 13.83 -9.45 25.31
N LYS A 280 12.61 -9.04 25.66
CA LYS A 280 11.47 -9.95 25.92
C LYS A 280 10.61 -10.09 24.68
N ILE A 281 10.24 -11.33 24.38
CA ILE A 281 9.33 -11.65 23.28
C ILE A 281 7.90 -11.38 23.75
N ILE A 282 7.15 -10.62 22.96
CA ILE A 282 5.75 -10.30 23.21
C ILE A 282 4.93 -10.74 22.00
N VAL A 283 3.87 -11.50 22.25
CA VAL A 283 2.94 -11.98 21.22
C VAL A 283 1.68 -11.11 21.23
N ASN A 284 1.27 -10.72 20.03
CA ASN A 284 0.24 -9.72 19.74
C ASN A 284 0.46 -8.43 20.54
N PRO A 285 1.62 -7.74 20.37
CA PRO A 285 1.87 -6.47 21.04
C PRO A 285 0.89 -5.37 20.58
N SER A 286 0.59 -4.43 21.47
CA SER A 286 -0.19 -3.22 21.13
C SER A 286 0.59 -2.30 20.19
N HIS A 287 -0.08 -1.32 19.57
CA HIS A 287 0.59 -0.36 18.69
C HIS A 287 1.65 0.46 19.44
N GLU A 288 1.40 0.81 20.70
CA GLU A 288 2.35 1.54 21.54
C GLU A 288 3.57 0.67 21.89
N GLN A 289 3.35 -0.60 22.20
CA GLN A 289 4.42 -1.57 22.43
C GLN A 289 5.29 -1.73 21.18
N LEU A 290 4.69 -1.84 20.00
CA LEU A 290 5.44 -1.99 18.74
C LEU A 290 6.39 -0.83 18.43
N LYS A 291 6.08 0.41 18.87
CA LYS A 291 6.99 1.57 18.68
C LYS A 291 8.33 1.38 19.39
N HIS A 292 8.33 0.66 20.50
CA HIS A 292 9.53 0.34 21.28
C HIS A 292 10.14 -1.01 20.90
N SER A 293 9.54 -1.72 19.95
CA SER A 293 9.99 -3.04 19.55
C SER A 293 11.19 -2.99 18.61
N SER A 294 12.14 -3.91 18.79
CA SER A 294 13.23 -4.15 17.84
C SER A 294 12.84 -5.12 16.71
N LEU A 295 11.65 -5.71 16.79
CA LEU A 295 11.10 -6.68 15.85
C LEU A 295 9.60 -6.45 15.63
N ASP A 296 9.12 -6.51 14.39
CA ASP A 296 7.70 -6.64 14.05
C ASP A 296 7.56 -7.78 13.05
N VAL A 297 6.93 -8.87 13.48
CA VAL A 297 6.70 -10.06 12.64
C VAL A 297 5.23 -10.35 12.58
N VAL A 298 4.67 -10.37 11.38
CA VAL A 298 3.40 -11.03 11.10
C VAL A 298 3.71 -12.47 10.68
N LEU A 299 3.28 -13.42 11.50
CA LEU A 299 3.46 -14.85 11.27
C LEU A 299 2.10 -15.49 10.99
N THR A 300 1.99 -16.18 9.86
CA THR A 300 0.88 -17.09 9.57
C THR A 300 1.40 -18.52 9.54
N GLY A 301 0.68 -19.43 10.19
CA GLY A 301 1.03 -20.84 10.21
C GLY A 301 -0.16 -21.76 10.41
N THR A 302 0.12 -23.05 10.33
CA THR A 302 -0.81 -24.12 10.67
C THR A 302 -0.10 -25.15 11.55
N SER A 303 -0.83 -25.73 12.50
CA SER A 303 -0.34 -26.83 13.32
C SER A 303 -1.15 -28.08 13.03
N ILE A 304 -0.45 -29.17 12.70
CA ILE A 304 -1.05 -30.47 12.36
C ILE A 304 -0.58 -31.52 13.38
N GLY A 305 -1.52 -32.16 14.10
CA GLY A 305 -1.21 -33.26 15.03
C GLY A 305 -2.20 -33.43 16.19
N LYS A 306 -2.21 -34.59 16.83
CA LYS A 306 -2.89 -34.82 18.12
C LYS A 306 -1.92 -34.49 19.26
N LYS A 307 -2.35 -33.74 20.28
CA LYS A 307 -1.56 -33.35 21.48
C LYS A 307 -0.68 -34.47 22.05
N SER A 308 -1.11 -35.73 21.91
CA SER A 308 -0.45 -36.94 22.41
C SER A 308 0.83 -37.38 21.67
N LYS A 309 1.14 -36.87 20.47
CA LYS A 309 2.30 -37.30 19.65
C LYS A 309 3.26 -36.16 19.24
N GLY A 310 3.12 -34.98 19.86
CA GLY A 310 3.84 -33.75 19.48
C GLY A 310 3.11 -32.96 18.39
N ASN A 311 3.15 -31.64 18.48
CA ASN A 311 2.60 -30.75 17.46
C ASN A 311 3.62 -30.56 16.33
N ASN A 312 3.18 -30.67 15.08
CA ASN A 312 4.00 -30.29 13.93
C ASN A 312 3.54 -28.91 13.44
N ASP A 313 4.36 -27.91 13.71
CA ASP A 313 4.13 -26.52 13.29
C ASP A 313 4.70 -26.28 11.88
N TYR A 314 3.87 -25.71 11.03
CA TYR A 314 4.18 -25.37 9.65
C TYR A 314 4.04 -23.87 9.41
N VAL A 315 5.14 -23.25 9.00
CA VAL A 315 5.19 -21.82 8.67
C VAL A 315 4.65 -21.62 7.27
N ILE A 316 3.71 -20.68 7.08
CA ILE A 316 3.09 -20.42 5.78
C ILE A 316 3.55 -19.09 5.19
N MET A 317 3.43 -18.02 5.98
CA MET A 317 3.77 -16.67 5.54
C MET A 317 4.49 -15.97 6.69
N VAL A 318 5.56 -15.25 6.33
CA VAL A 318 6.30 -14.38 7.24
C VAL A 318 6.44 -13.02 6.56
N GLU A 319 6.09 -11.97 7.29
CA GLU A 319 6.41 -10.59 6.94
C GLU A 319 7.10 -9.99 8.16
N MET A 320 8.38 -9.64 8.03
CA MET A 320 9.22 -9.19 9.12
C MET A 320 9.83 -7.84 8.82
N GLU A 321 9.85 -6.99 9.84
CA GLU A 321 10.71 -5.83 9.95
C GLU A 321 11.50 -5.92 11.26
N GLY A 322 12.80 -5.60 11.26
CA GLY A 322 13.59 -5.60 12.48
C GLY A 322 14.81 -4.67 12.46
N LYS A 323 15.39 -4.52 13.66
CA LYS A 323 16.61 -3.75 13.92
C LYS A 323 17.79 -4.71 14.14
N GLU A 324 18.20 -5.40 13.08
CA GLU A 324 19.31 -6.37 13.07
C GLU A 324 19.10 -7.56 14.03
N VAL A 325 18.00 -8.31 13.83
CA VAL A 325 17.63 -9.42 14.72
C VAL A 325 18.40 -10.70 14.39
N GLU A 326 18.97 -11.33 15.42
CA GLU A 326 19.71 -12.59 15.29
C GLU A 326 18.81 -13.77 14.92
N ALA A 327 19.35 -14.70 14.13
CA ALA A 327 18.62 -15.86 13.62
C ALA A 327 17.99 -16.73 14.73
N GLU A 328 18.72 -17.00 15.80
CA GLU A 328 18.22 -17.91 16.84
C GLU A 328 17.17 -17.25 17.75
N LYS A 329 17.32 -15.95 18.03
CA LYS A 329 16.28 -15.15 18.69
C LYS A 329 15.01 -15.09 17.84
N PHE A 330 15.16 -14.91 16.52
CA PHE A 330 14.04 -14.92 15.59
C PHE A 330 13.30 -16.27 15.59
N VAL A 331 14.02 -17.40 15.58
CA VAL A 331 13.40 -18.74 15.68
C VAL A 331 12.61 -18.90 16.99
N GLN A 332 13.12 -18.40 18.13
CA GLN A 332 12.38 -18.40 19.40
C GLN A 332 11.08 -17.59 19.31
N CYS A 333 11.09 -16.44 18.62
CA CYS A 333 9.91 -15.63 18.38
C CYS A 333 8.84 -16.41 17.59
N ILE A 334 9.25 -17.12 16.54
CA ILE A 334 8.34 -17.95 15.73
C ILE A 334 7.74 -19.07 16.57
N GLN A 335 8.53 -19.73 17.42
CA GLN A 335 8.04 -20.80 18.30
C GLN A 335 6.96 -20.30 19.27
N GLN A 336 7.17 -19.15 19.92
CA GLN A 336 6.16 -18.55 20.81
C GLN A 336 4.92 -18.08 20.03
N GLY A 337 5.10 -17.57 18.81
CA GLY A 337 3.97 -17.24 17.92
C GLY A 337 3.07 -18.45 17.62
N PHE A 338 3.65 -19.65 17.47
CA PHE A 338 2.85 -20.87 17.25
C PHE A 338 1.98 -21.26 18.43
N ASP A 339 2.36 -20.92 19.67
CA ASP A 339 1.51 -21.19 20.82
C ASP A 339 0.17 -20.46 20.72
N GLU A 340 0.20 -19.21 20.24
CA GLU A 340 -1.00 -18.41 20.00
C GLU A 340 -1.78 -18.87 18.76
N ILE A 341 -1.08 -19.16 17.66
CA ILE A 341 -1.68 -19.67 16.41
C ILE A 341 -2.50 -20.93 16.67
N ARG A 342 -2.00 -21.85 17.51
CA ARG A 342 -2.72 -23.09 17.85
C ARG A 342 -4.03 -22.82 18.58
N LEU A 343 -4.09 -21.80 19.44
CA LEU A 343 -5.29 -21.42 20.19
C LEU A 343 -6.35 -20.84 19.24
N THR A 344 -5.93 -19.92 18.37
CA THR A 344 -6.80 -19.29 17.37
C THR A 344 -7.30 -20.28 16.33
N GLN A 345 -6.40 -21.09 15.75
CA GLN A 345 -6.76 -22.16 14.80
C GLN A 345 -7.79 -23.10 15.43
N GLY A 346 -7.59 -23.54 16.68
CA GLY A 346 -8.51 -24.42 17.36
C GLY A 346 -9.93 -23.84 17.54
N ALA A 347 -10.06 -22.53 17.74
CA ALA A 347 -11.37 -21.86 17.80
C ALA A 347 -12.06 -21.83 16.43
N ILE A 348 -11.31 -21.51 15.38
CA ILE A 348 -11.83 -21.50 14.01
C ILE A 348 -12.27 -22.91 13.58
N GLU A 349 -11.51 -23.97 13.94
CA GLU A 349 -11.91 -25.36 13.68
C GLU A 349 -13.22 -25.74 14.38
N ARG A 350 -13.40 -25.30 15.63
CA ARG A 350 -14.67 -25.55 16.35
C ARG A 350 -15.83 -24.83 15.69
N LEU A 351 -15.61 -23.59 15.26
CA LEU A 351 -16.64 -22.81 14.57
C LEU A 351 -17.06 -23.51 13.27
N ALA A 352 -16.08 -23.84 12.42
CA ALA A 352 -16.31 -24.50 11.15
C ALA A 352 -17.00 -25.88 11.29
N LYS A 353 -16.77 -26.61 12.39
CA LYS A 353 -17.48 -27.87 12.66
C LYS A 353 -18.97 -27.68 12.92
N VAL A 354 -19.38 -26.55 13.50
CA VAL A 354 -20.77 -26.29 13.87
C VAL A 354 -21.54 -25.62 12.72
N VAL A 355 -20.95 -24.61 12.09
CA VAL A 355 -21.65 -23.77 11.09
C VAL A 355 -21.06 -23.84 9.68
N GLY A 356 -19.97 -24.59 9.49
CA GLY A 356 -19.30 -24.67 8.19
C GLY A 356 -20.14 -25.40 7.15
N GLN A 357 -20.13 -24.86 5.94
CA GLN A 357 -20.78 -25.49 4.79
C GLN A 357 -19.96 -26.65 4.24
N GLU A 358 -20.62 -27.53 3.48
CA GLU A 358 -19.93 -28.60 2.77
C GLU A 358 -18.93 -27.98 1.78
N LYS A 359 -17.68 -28.45 1.83
CA LYS A 359 -16.63 -27.98 0.93
C LYS A 359 -16.90 -28.49 -0.48
N TYR A 360 -16.74 -27.60 -1.46
CA TYR A 360 -16.75 -27.96 -2.86
C TYR A 360 -15.72 -29.06 -3.13
N LYS A 361 -16.15 -30.16 -3.74
CA LYS A 361 -15.26 -31.24 -4.13
C LYS A 361 -14.59 -30.82 -5.43
N THR A 362 -13.31 -30.46 -5.36
CA THR A 362 -12.51 -30.26 -6.56
C THR A 362 -12.37 -31.60 -7.27
N SER A 363 -12.86 -31.68 -8.51
CA SER A 363 -12.33 -32.69 -9.43
C SER A 363 -10.85 -32.36 -9.66
N PRO A 364 -9.94 -33.34 -9.73
CA PRO A 364 -8.62 -33.08 -10.28
C PRO A 364 -8.77 -32.35 -11.62
N ASN A 365 -7.79 -31.55 -12.03
CA ASN A 365 -7.73 -31.09 -13.41
C ASN A 365 -7.51 -32.34 -14.27
N GLU A 366 -8.58 -33.07 -14.56
CA GLU A 366 -8.55 -34.18 -15.49
C GLU A 366 -8.60 -33.57 -16.88
N PHE A 367 -7.45 -33.04 -17.30
CA PHE A 367 -7.13 -33.06 -18.71
C PHE A 367 -7.33 -34.50 -19.18
N SER A 368 -7.93 -34.69 -20.36
CA SER A 368 -8.15 -36.04 -20.87
C SER A 368 -6.82 -36.80 -20.86
N ALA A 369 -6.83 -38.07 -20.46
CA ALA A 369 -5.62 -38.90 -20.45
C ALA A 369 -4.90 -38.84 -21.82
N ASP A 370 -5.68 -38.77 -22.90
CA ASP A 370 -5.23 -38.52 -24.27
C ASP A 370 -4.46 -37.19 -24.45
N LEU A 371 -4.91 -36.08 -23.85
CA LEU A 371 -4.23 -34.80 -23.94
C LEU A 371 -2.90 -34.80 -23.15
N LEU A 372 -2.89 -35.46 -21.99
CA LEU A 372 -1.69 -35.65 -21.18
C LEU A 372 -0.66 -36.55 -21.91
N GLU A 373 -1.11 -37.61 -22.56
CA GLU A 373 -0.26 -38.45 -23.40
C GLU A 373 0.30 -37.66 -24.59
N LYS A 374 -0.55 -36.87 -25.27
CA LYS A 374 -0.13 -36.04 -26.40
C LYS A 374 0.89 -34.95 -26.02
N VAL A 375 0.75 -34.31 -24.86
CA VAL A 375 1.74 -33.32 -24.42
C VAL A 375 3.05 -33.98 -23.98
N SER A 376 3.01 -35.23 -23.49
CA SER A 376 4.21 -35.94 -23.02
C SER A 376 5.28 -36.11 -24.10
N VAL A 377 4.89 -36.12 -25.38
CA VAL A 377 5.82 -36.14 -26.52
C VAL A 377 6.78 -34.94 -26.51
N CYS A 378 6.39 -33.82 -25.89
CA CYS A 378 7.22 -32.64 -25.75
C CYS A 378 8.26 -32.76 -24.61
N GLU A 379 8.12 -33.70 -23.67
CA GLU A 379 8.96 -33.80 -22.47
C GLU A 379 10.44 -33.87 -22.82
N GLY A 380 10.84 -34.75 -23.75
CA GLY A 380 12.25 -34.91 -24.14
C GLY A 380 12.84 -33.67 -24.80
N ALA A 381 12.06 -32.94 -25.60
CA ALA A 381 12.50 -31.70 -26.22
C ALA A 381 12.62 -30.56 -25.19
N ILE A 382 11.67 -30.46 -24.26
CA ILE A 382 11.73 -29.52 -23.14
C ILE A 382 12.95 -29.85 -22.27
N GLU A 383 13.16 -31.12 -21.93
CA GLU A 383 14.28 -31.57 -21.12
C GLU A 383 15.63 -31.22 -21.77
N ALA A 384 15.78 -31.41 -23.07
CA ALA A 384 16.99 -31.03 -23.81
C ALA A 384 17.29 -29.53 -23.69
N ILE A 385 16.28 -28.66 -23.87
CA ILE A 385 16.43 -27.20 -23.72
C ILE A 385 16.77 -26.83 -22.27
N LEU A 386 16.13 -27.47 -21.28
CA LEU A 386 16.35 -27.17 -19.87
C LEU A 386 17.73 -27.66 -19.37
N LYS A 387 18.28 -28.73 -19.96
CA LYS A 387 19.65 -29.21 -19.72
C LYS A 387 20.70 -28.40 -20.48
N GLU A 388 20.33 -27.65 -21.50
CA GLU A 388 21.24 -26.74 -22.17
C GLU A 388 21.45 -25.45 -21.36
N HIS A 389 22.57 -25.42 -20.64
CA HIS A 389 22.92 -24.31 -19.73
C HIS A 389 23.38 -23.03 -20.44
N SER A 390 23.66 -23.08 -21.75
CA SER A 390 24.09 -21.94 -22.56
C SER A 390 22.98 -20.89 -22.77
N HIS A 391 21.71 -21.28 -22.62
CA HIS A 391 20.57 -20.42 -22.89
C HIS A 391 20.43 -19.26 -21.89
N SER A 392 20.26 -18.05 -22.42
CA SER A 392 19.74 -16.89 -21.69
C SER A 392 18.24 -17.03 -21.40
N LYS A 393 17.68 -16.23 -20.47
CA LYS A 393 16.21 -16.20 -20.21
C LYS A 393 15.39 -16.07 -21.50
N SER A 394 15.77 -15.13 -22.38
CA SER A 394 15.04 -14.85 -23.62
C SER A 394 15.16 -16.01 -24.62
N SER A 395 16.38 -16.48 -24.89
CA SER A 395 16.57 -17.59 -25.84
C SER A 395 15.89 -18.89 -25.39
N ARG A 396 15.87 -19.16 -24.07
CA ARG A 396 15.15 -20.31 -23.50
C ARG A 396 13.64 -20.15 -23.68
N GLY A 397 13.11 -18.96 -23.41
CA GLY A 397 11.70 -18.65 -23.61
C GLY A 397 11.25 -18.83 -25.05
N GLU A 398 12.05 -18.35 -26.01
CA GLU A 398 11.80 -18.53 -27.44
C GLU A 398 11.85 -20.00 -27.85
N ALA A 399 12.85 -20.76 -27.38
CA ALA A 399 12.97 -22.18 -27.68
C ALA A 399 11.78 -22.99 -27.14
N ILE A 400 11.33 -22.70 -25.91
CA ILE A 400 10.14 -23.33 -25.31
C ILE A 400 8.86 -22.92 -26.06
N GLU A 401 8.70 -21.66 -26.45
CA GLU A 401 7.55 -21.20 -27.22
C GLU A 401 7.53 -21.84 -28.62
N ASN A 402 8.68 -22.05 -29.26
CA ASN A 402 8.75 -22.77 -30.54
C ASN A 402 8.27 -24.22 -30.42
N ILE A 403 8.60 -24.92 -29.32
CA ILE A 403 8.02 -26.24 -29.03
C ILE A 403 6.51 -26.13 -28.87
N PHE A 404 6.04 -25.16 -28.08
CA PHE A 404 4.61 -24.96 -27.86
C PHE A 404 3.86 -24.73 -29.18
N GLN A 405 4.37 -23.86 -30.06
CA GLN A 405 3.75 -23.59 -31.36
C GLN A 405 3.78 -24.81 -32.28
N GLY A 406 4.87 -25.57 -32.29
CA GLY A 406 4.94 -26.83 -33.03
C GLY A 406 3.91 -27.86 -32.53
N TRP A 407 3.81 -28.03 -31.22
CA TRP A 407 2.83 -28.91 -30.60
C TRP A 407 1.39 -28.44 -30.83
N ARG A 408 1.12 -27.13 -30.72
CA ARG A 408 -0.18 -26.53 -31.03
C ARG A 408 -0.63 -26.86 -32.45
N LEU A 409 0.26 -26.71 -33.44
CA LEU A 409 -0.05 -27.04 -34.84
C LEU A 409 -0.38 -28.53 -35.03
N LEU A 410 0.21 -29.43 -34.24
CA LEU A 410 -0.15 -30.85 -34.24
C LEU A 410 -1.52 -31.09 -33.61
N MET A 411 -1.85 -30.35 -32.54
CA MET A 411 -3.16 -30.41 -31.88
C MET A 411 -4.29 -29.87 -32.77
N ASP A 412 -4.03 -28.81 -33.55
CA ASP A 412 -5.01 -28.22 -34.48
C ASP A 412 -5.39 -29.18 -35.63
N ARG A 413 -4.55 -30.20 -35.91
CA ARG A 413 -4.82 -31.24 -36.93
C ARG A 413 -5.63 -32.42 -36.39
N GLN A 414 -5.88 -32.47 -35.08
CA GLN A 414 -6.65 -33.54 -34.45
C GLN A 414 -8.15 -33.30 -34.60
N SER A 415 -8.95 -34.37 -34.52
CA SER A 415 -10.41 -34.28 -34.59
C SER A 415 -11.03 -33.53 -33.41
N GLN A 416 -10.31 -33.40 -32.30
CA GLN A 416 -10.75 -32.72 -31.09
C GLN A 416 -10.08 -31.34 -30.98
N THR A 417 -10.89 -30.29 -30.88
CA THR A 417 -10.42 -28.90 -30.74
C THR A 417 -10.29 -28.53 -29.27
N TYR A 418 -9.13 -28.00 -28.90
CA TYR A 418 -8.87 -27.43 -27.57
C TYR A 418 -8.66 -25.92 -27.66
N SER A 419 -9.01 -25.18 -26.62
CA SER A 419 -8.67 -23.75 -26.57
C SER A 419 -7.17 -23.57 -26.34
N GLU A 420 -6.61 -22.49 -26.89
CA GLU A 420 -5.18 -22.17 -26.70
C GLU A 420 -4.82 -22.03 -25.21
N GLN A 421 -5.75 -21.53 -24.38
CA GLN A 421 -5.55 -21.41 -22.94
C GLN A 421 -5.37 -22.77 -22.25
N ILE A 422 -6.18 -23.77 -22.61
CA ILE A 422 -6.05 -25.13 -22.09
C ILE A 422 -4.71 -25.72 -22.52
N LEU A 423 -4.36 -25.58 -23.80
CA LEU A 423 -3.08 -26.05 -24.33
C LEU A 423 -1.90 -25.39 -23.59
N ARG A 424 -1.91 -24.07 -23.40
CA ARG A 424 -0.85 -23.35 -22.67
C ARG A 424 -0.76 -23.78 -21.21
N THR A 425 -1.88 -24.06 -20.55
CA THR A 425 -1.91 -24.52 -19.16
C THR A 425 -1.26 -25.90 -19.05
N VAL A 426 -1.69 -26.86 -19.87
CA VAL A 426 -1.13 -28.22 -19.91
C VAL A 426 0.36 -28.20 -20.24
N PHE A 427 0.75 -27.39 -21.22
CA PHE A 427 2.15 -27.23 -21.60
C PHE A 427 2.99 -26.58 -20.50
N GLY A 428 2.43 -25.61 -19.76
CA GLY A 428 3.06 -25.01 -18.60
C GLY A 428 3.27 -26.02 -17.46
N ASP A 429 2.26 -26.84 -17.19
CA ASP A 429 2.31 -27.87 -16.14
C ASP A 429 3.36 -28.95 -16.43
N ILE A 430 3.44 -29.43 -17.68
CA ILE A 430 4.47 -30.38 -18.09
C ILE A 430 5.87 -29.74 -18.02
N THR A 431 6.00 -28.49 -18.44
CA THR A 431 7.28 -27.75 -18.36
C THR A 431 7.74 -27.60 -16.91
N LYS A 432 6.82 -27.27 -16.00
CA LYS A 432 7.06 -27.20 -14.56
C LYS A 432 7.47 -28.57 -14.00
N LYS A 433 6.80 -29.65 -14.41
CA LYS A 433 7.12 -31.03 -14.00
C LYS A 433 8.53 -31.44 -14.44
N VAL A 434 8.85 -31.30 -15.73
CA VAL A 434 10.18 -31.66 -16.28
C VAL A 434 11.28 -30.88 -15.56
N HIS A 435 11.11 -29.58 -15.35
CA HIS A 435 12.09 -28.78 -14.62
C HIS A 435 12.33 -29.27 -13.18
N ARG A 436 11.26 -29.58 -12.44
CA ARG A 436 11.37 -30.09 -11.07
C ARG A 436 12.08 -31.43 -11.02
N ASN A 437 11.80 -32.33 -11.96
CA ASN A 437 12.41 -33.65 -12.04
C ASN A 437 13.92 -33.53 -12.27
N ILE A 438 14.33 -32.76 -13.30
CA ILE A 438 15.76 -32.50 -13.57
C ILE A 438 16.46 -32.01 -12.30
N LEU A 439 15.86 -31.06 -11.61
CA LEU A 439 16.48 -30.44 -10.45
C LEU A 439 16.54 -31.39 -9.24
N LEU A 440 15.49 -32.16 -8.98
CA LEU A 440 15.45 -33.13 -7.87
C LEU A 440 16.34 -34.36 -8.10
N GLU A 441 16.56 -34.75 -9.36
CA GLU A 441 17.41 -35.88 -9.73
C GLU A 441 18.89 -35.49 -9.79
N THR A 442 19.20 -34.41 -10.51
CA THR A 442 20.59 -34.03 -10.81
C THR A 442 21.17 -33.08 -9.77
N GLY A 443 20.33 -32.30 -9.07
CA GLY A 443 20.77 -31.18 -8.22
C GLY A 443 21.37 -30.00 -9.01
N ILE A 444 21.28 -30.01 -10.34
CA ILE A 444 21.81 -29.00 -11.25
C ILE A 444 20.64 -28.16 -11.79
N ARG A 445 20.81 -26.85 -11.76
CA ARG A 445 19.82 -25.87 -12.21
C ARG A 445 19.91 -25.65 -13.72
N ILE A 446 18.88 -25.03 -14.29
CA ILE A 446 18.77 -24.79 -15.74
C ILE A 446 19.89 -23.92 -16.32
N ASP A 447 20.58 -23.14 -15.48
CA ASP A 447 21.73 -22.32 -15.85
C ASP A 447 23.08 -22.94 -15.42
N GLY A 448 23.09 -24.22 -15.07
CA GLY A 448 24.28 -24.99 -14.70
C GLY A 448 24.73 -24.83 -13.24
N ARG A 449 24.07 -23.97 -12.46
CA ARG A 449 24.42 -23.76 -11.04
C ARG A 449 24.00 -24.93 -10.17
N LYS A 450 24.72 -25.11 -9.06
CA LYS A 450 24.26 -25.91 -7.92
C LYS A 450 23.20 -25.15 -7.10
N SER A 451 22.54 -25.86 -6.20
CA SER A 451 21.48 -25.31 -5.34
C SER A 451 21.93 -24.17 -4.42
N ASP A 452 23.21 -24.09 -4.08
CA ASP A 452 23.83 -23.10 -3.19
C ASP A 452 24.58 -21.98 -3.92
N GLN A 453 24.69 -22.05 -5.25
CA GLN A 453 25.49 -21.12 -6.05
C GLN A 453 24.72 -19.86 -6.45
N PHE A 454 25.41 -18.73 -6.37
CA PHE A 454 24.93 -17.42 -6.80
C PHE A 454 25.11 -17.22 -8.30
N ARG A 455 24.25 -16.41 -8.91
CA ARG A 455 24.54 -15.82 -10.22
C ARG A 455 25.71 -14.84 -10.09
N PRO A 456 26.42 -14.54 -11.20
CA PRO A 456 27.45 -13.52 -11.20
C PRO A 456 26.90 -12.17 -10.70
N ILE A 457 27.55 -11.57 -9.70
CA ILE A 457 27.18 -10.27 -9.16
C ILE A 457 28.21 -9.23 -9.61
N LYS A 458 27.71 -8.11 -10.12
CA LYS A 458 28.49 -6.91 -10.46
C LYS A 458 27.80 -5.73 -9.82
N CYS A 459 28.56 -4.87 -9.17
CA CYS A 459 28.05 -3.67 -8.57
C CYS A 459 28.96 -2.50 -8.90
N LYS A 460 28.38 -1.30 -9.02
CA LYS A 460 29.14 -0.08 -9.30
C LYS A 460 28.43 1.11 -8.67
N VAL A 461 29.20 2.03 -8.10
CA VAL A 461 28.69 3.30 -7.54
C VAL A 461 29.12 4.51 -8.37
N ASN A 462 28.60 5.69 -8.00
CA ASN A 462 29.02 6.98 -8.57
C ASN A 462 28.90 7.06 -10.09
N LEU A 463 27.76 6.60 -10.62
CA LEU A 463 27.52 6.55 -12.06
C LEU A 463 27.42 7.94 -12.67
N TYR A 464 26.84 8.90 -11.95
CA TYR A 464 26.62 10.25 -12.45
C TYR A 464 26.96 11.31 -11.40
N ARG A 465 27.70 12.34 -11.83
CA ARG A 465 28.13 13.45 -10.96
C ARG A 465 26.98 14.29 -10.41
N LYS A 466 25.89 14.43 -11.17
CA LYS A 466 24.74 15.28 -10.78
C LYS A 466 23.84 14.64 -9.73
N LEU A 467 23.83 13.32 -9.61
CA LEU A 467 23.01 12.62 -8.63
C LEU A 467 23.68 12.69 -7.26
N HIS A 468 22.91 12.85 -6.19
CA HIS A 468 23.46 12.90 -4.83
C HIS A 468 24.13 11.58 -4.48
N GLY A 469 23.45 10.46 -4.76
CA GLY A 469 24.04 9.12 -4.76
C GLY A 469 23.44 8.26 -5.87
N SER A 470 24.23 7.31 -6.35
CA SER A 470 23.82 6.40 -7.41
C SER A 470 24.56 5.08 -7.32
N ALA A 471 23.85 3.99 -7.57
CA ALA A 471 24.44 2.67 -7.70
C ALA A 471 23.70 1.83 -8.73
N ILE A 472 24.41 0.94 -9.40
CA ILE A 472 23.83 -0.13 -10.18
C ILE A 472 24.26 -1.46 -9.58
N PHE A 473 23.29 -2.32 -9.33
CA PHE A 473 23.52 -3.67 -8.83
C PHE A 473 22.95 -4.65 -9.85
N GLN A 474 23.80 -5.55 -10.32
CA GLN A 474 23.44 -6.59 -11.26
C GLN A 474 23.76 -7.96 -10.65
N ARG A 475 22.77 -8.85 -10.64
CA ARG A 475 22.90 -10.25 -10.24
C ARG A 475 22.32 -11.13 -11.33
N GLY A 476 23.21 -11.72 -12.12
CA GLY A 476 22.83 -12.37 -13.38
C GLY A 476 22.09 -11.40 -14.30
N GLN A 477 20.86 -11.76 -14.67
CA GLN A 477 19.96 -10.96 -15.53
C GLN A 477 18.89 -10.19 -14.70
N SER A 478 19.21 -9.86 -13.45
CA SER A 478 18.43 -8.92 -12.63
C SER A 478 19.29 -7.71 -12.35
N GLN A 479 18.89 -6.55 -12.85
CA GLN A 479 19.65 -5.31 -12.76
C GLN A 479 18.76 -4.21 -12.21
N VAL A 480 19.25 -3.53 -11.17
CA VAL A 480 18.57 -2.39 -10.55
C VAL A 480 19.51 -1.19 -10.51
N PHE A 481 19.02 -0.07 -11.02
CA PHE A 481 19.64 1.23 -10.87
C PHE A 481 18.95 1.99 -9.74
N SER A 482 19.70 2.39 -8.73
CA SER A 482 19.20 3.11 -7.57
C SER A 482 19.79 4.51 -7.49
N THR A 483 18.97 5.48 -7.12
CA THR A 483 19.35 6.89 -6.97
C THR A 483 18.87 7.43 -5.63
N VAL A 484 19.72 8.21 -4.99
CA VAL A 484 19.40 8.95 -3.76
C VAL A 484 19.19 10.41 -4.10
N THR A 485 18.12 10.98 -3.56
CA THR A 485 17.82 12.40 -3.61
C THR A 485 17.53 12.89 -2.20
N PHE A 486 18.02 14.08 -1.89
CA PHE A 486 17.85 14.75 -0.62
C PHE A 486 16.97 15.98 -0.82
N ASP A 487 16.07 16.24 0.13
CA ASP A 487 15.27 17.46 0.21
C ASP A 487 15.17 17.91 1.69
N SER A 488 14.57 19.08 1.92
CA SER A 488 14.44 19.64 3.26
C SER A 488 13.62 18.71 4.19
N PRO A 489 13.80 18.79 5.51
CA PRO A 489 12.99 18.03 6.48
C PRO A 489 11.47 18.27 6.39
N GLN A 490 11.02 19.34 5.72
CA GLN A 490 9.61 19.63 5.50
C GLN A 490 9.03 18.86 4.29
N ALA A 491 9.87 18.38 3.38
CA ALA A 491 9.46 17.58 2.23
C ALA A 491 9.10 16.13 2.60
N ALA A 492 9.27 15.75 3.87
CA ALA A 492 8.88 14.44 4.37
C ALA A 492 7.40 14.16 4.08
N PHE A 493 7.11 12.92 3.68
CA PHE A 493 5.76 12.50 3.38
C PHE A 493 4.96 12.32 4.68
N HIS A 494 3.72 12.81 4.69
CA HIS A 494 2.80 12.67 5.80
C HIS A 494 1.60 11.85 5.31
N PRO A 495 1.48 10.57 5.70
CA PRO A 495 0.29 9.77 5.42
C PRO A 495 -0.97 10.45 5.94
N ASP A 496 -2.12 10.13 5.38
CA ASP A 496 -3.38 10.69 5.85
C ASP A 496 -3.71 10.21 7.28
N ALA A 497 -4.59 10.95 7.97
CA ALA A 497 -4.88 10.68 9.38
C ALA A 497 -5.41 9.26 9.62
N ILE A 498 -6.14 8.67 8.68
CA ILE A 498 -6.68 7.31 8.82
C ILE A 498 -5.56 6.28 8.71
N ALA A 499 -4.68 6.41 7.72
CA ALA A 499 -3.50 5.55 7.59
C ALA A 499 -2.63 5.58 8.87
N GLN A 500 -2.39 6.77 9.43
CA GLN A 500 -1.63 6.92 10.67
C GLN A 500 -2.27 6.19 11.85
N LEU A 501 -3.60 6.25 11.99
CA LEU A 501 -4.34 5.54 13.03
C LEU A 501 -4.34 4.02 12.83
N LEU A 502 -4.19 3.55 11.58
CA LEU A 502 -4.02 2.13 11.24
C LEU A 502 -2.54 1.68 11.33
N GLY A 503 -1.65 2.55 11.82
CA GLY A 503 -0.25 2.23 12.10
C GLY A 503 0.77 2.68 11.06
N ALA A 504 0.39 3.50 10.07
CA ALA A 504 1.38 4.14 9.20
C ALA A 504 2.22 5.17 9.98
N GLN A 505 3.45 5.40 9.52
CA GLN A 505 4.32 6.42 10.13
C GLN A 505 3.66 7.80 10.06
N ARG A 506 3.71 8.58 11.15
CA ARG A 506 3.19 9.96 11.17
C ARG A 506 3.92 10.87 10.18
N LYS A 507 5.23 10.66 10.06
CA LYS A 507 6.14 11.39 9.18
C LYS A 507 7.13 10.39 8.62
N LYS A 508 7.30 10.41 7.30
CA LYS A 508 8.18 9.53 6.56
C LYS A 508 9.30 10.37 5.93
N SER A 509 10.43 10.42 6.62
CA SER A 509 11.65 11.10 6.16
C SER A 509 12.47 10.24 5.19
N PHE A 510 12.31 8.92 5.23
CA PHE A 510 12.92 7.98 4.29
C PHE A 510 11.84 7.36 3.42
N MET A 511 11.92 7.55 2.11
CA MET A 511 10.95 7.04 1.13
C MET A 511 11.65 6.18 0.10
N LEU A 512 11.19 4.94 -0.10
CA LEU A 512 11.68 4.10 -1.19
C LEU A 512 10.58 3.93 -2.24
N HIS A 513 10.90 4.33 -3.47
CA HIS A 513 10.03 4.08 -4.63
C HIS A 513 10.65 3.02 -5.52
N TYR A 514 9.87 2.00 -5.84
CA TYR A 514 10.26 0.88 -6.68
C TYR A 514 9.48 0.96 -7.98
N GLU A 515 10.19 0.97 -9.10
CA GLU A 515 9.60 1.06 -10.45
C GLU A 515 9.99 -0.19 -11.25
N PHE A 516 9.00 -0.87 -11.82
CA PHE A 516 9.17 -2.04 -12.66
C PHE A 516 8.66 -1.77 -14.08
N PRO A 517 9.46 -1.11 -14.92
CA PRO A 517 9.07 -0.79 -16.28
C PRO A 517 8.99 -2.04 -17.15
N GLN A 518 8.11 -2.01 -18.14
CA GLN A 518 7.80 -3.15 -19.02
C GLN A 518 9.01 -3.64 -19.86
N PHE A 519 9.94 -2.74 -20.16
CA PHE A 519 11.18 -3.11 -20.85
C PHE A 519 12.07 -4.04 -20.02
N ALA A 520 11.90 -4.10 -18.69
CA ALA A 520 12.70 -4.97 -17.82
C ALA A 520 12.42 -6.46 -18.05
N THR A 521 11.25 -6.80 -18.59
CA THR A 521 10.86 -8.17 -18.99
C THR A 521 10.66 -8.33 -20.49
N ASN A 522 10.81 -7.24 -21.27
CA ASN A 522 10.50 -7.19 -22.70
C ASN A 522 9.03 -7.52 -23.01
N GLU A 523 8.12 -6.97 -22.20
CA GLU A 523 6.67 -7.16 -22.33
C GLU A 523 5.99 -5.83 -22.72
N ILE A 524 4.74 -5.90 -23.20
CA ILE A 524 3.91 -4.73 -23.49
C ILE A 524 2.63 -4.88 -22.66
N GLU A 525 2.42 -3.97 -21.71
CA GLU A 525 1.22 -3.96 -20.85
C GLU A 525 0.51 -2.60 -20.90
N LYS A 526 -0.75 -2.52 -20.46
CA LYS A 526 -1.42 -1.24 -20.31
C LYS A 526 -0.87 -0.50 -19.08
N PRO A 527 -0.48 0.78 -19.19
CA PRO A 527 -0.09 1.57 -18.02
C PRO A 527 -1.20 1.55 -16.95
N GLY A 528 -0.86 1.24 -15.70
CA GLY A 528 -1.78 1.30 -14.55
C GLY A 528 -2.71 0.09 -14.35
N ALA A 529 -2.50 -1.02 -15.06
CA ALA A 529 -3.25 -2.26 -14.84
C ALA A 529 -2.42 -3.26 -14.02
N SER A 530 -2.77 -3.48 -12.75
CA SER A 530 -2.28 -4.57 -11.89
C SER A 530 -0.79 -4.57 -11.47
N SER A 531 0.11 -3.82 -12.12
CA SER A 531 1.53 -3.67 -11.73
C SER A 531 1.70 -2.97 -10.38
N ASP A 532 0.86 -1.97 -10.08
CA ASP A 532 1.00 -1.08 -8.92
C ASP A 532 1.04 -1.83 -7.58
N ARG A 533 0.20 -2.86 -7.40
CA ARG A 533 0.16 -3.61 -6.12
C ARG A 533 1.47 -4.35 -5.85
N ARG A 534 2.12 -4.91 -6.88
CA ARG A 534 3.40 -5.63 -6.73
C ARG A 534 4.56 -4.67 -6.50
N GLU A 535 4.57 -3.56 -7.23
CA GLU A 535 5.58 -2.51 -7.08
C GLU A 535 5.56 -1.91 -5.67
N ILE A 536 4.38 -1.52 -5.17
CA ILE A 536 4.21 -1.04 -3.79
C ILE A 536 4.71 -2.09 -2.78
N GLY A 537 4.32 -3.36 -2.96
CA GLY A 537 4.74 -4.44 -2.06
C GLY A 537 6.27 -4.65 -2.02
N HIS A 538 6.93 -4.62 -3.19
CA HIS A 538 8.39 -4.74 -3.28
C HIS A 538 9.10 -3.49 -2.74
N GLY A 539 8.55 -2.30 -2.99
CA GLY A 539 9.05 -1.04 -2.46
C GLY A 539 9.03 -1.03 -0.93
N LEU A 540 7.89 -1.38 -0.33
CA LEU A 540 7.74 -1.46 1.13
C LEU A 540 8.68 -2.48 1.76
N LEU A 541 8.88 -3.65 1.14
CA LEU A 541 9.84 -4.64 1.63
C LEU A 541 11.28 -4.10 1.62
N ALA A 542 11.70 -3.47 0.51
CA ALA A 542 13.02 -2.90 0.41
C ALA A 542 13.21 -1.70 1.37
N GLU A 543 12.14 -0.94 1.62
CA GLU A 543 12.15 0.17 2.56
C GLU A 543 12.34 -0.31 3.99
N LYS A 544 11.57 -1.33 4.41
CA LYS A 544 11.71 -2.00 5.71
C LYS A 544 13.14 -2.47 5.95
N ALA A 545 13.78 -3.02 4.92
CA ALA A 545 15.15 -3.54 5.01
C ALA A 545 16.21 -2.45 5.28
N LEU A 546 15.96 -1.20 4.88
CA LEU A 546 16.94 -0.10 4.92
C LEU A 546 16.61 0.96 5.98
N ARG A 547 15.33 1.26 6.23
CA ARG A 547 14.91 2.45 6.99
C ARG A 547 15.48 2.50 8.41
N ASN A 548 15.52 1.36 9.10
CA ASN A 548 15.96 1.27 10.50
C ASN A 548 17.48 1.46 10.67
N LEU A 549 18.23 1.51 9.57
CA LEU A 549 19.67 1.75 9.58
C LEU A 549 20.03 3.17 9.15
N VAL A 550 19.08 3.95 8.64
CA VAL A 550 19.26 5.38 8.42
C VAL A 550 19.18 6.08 9.79
N PRO A 551 20.14 6.94 10.15
CA PRO A 551 20.09 7.67 11.41
C PRO A 551 18.83 8.53 11.53
N GLU A 552 18.20 8.53 12.72
CA GLU A 552 16.99 9.34 12.96
C GLU A 552 17.27 10.85 12.85
N ASP A 553 18.46 11.29 13.28
CA ASP A 553 18.90 12.69 13.27
C ASP A 553 19.55 13.11 11.93
N PHE A 554 19.34 12.36 10.85
CA PHE A 554 19.90 12.74 9.55
C PHE A 554 19.21 14.02 9.02
N PRO A 555 19.96 15.06 8.62
CA PRO A 555 19.41 16.41 8.42
C PRO A 555 18.54 16.57 7.17
N TYR A 556 18.40 15.53 6.34
CA TYR A 556 17.65 15.55 5.09
C TYR A 556 16.50 14.56 5.08
N THR A 557 15.46 14.90 4.33
CA THR A 557 14.51 13.90 3.82
C THR A 557 15.17 13.15 2.67
N ILE A 558 15.13 11.81 2.71
CA ILE A 558 15.76 10.92 1.73
C ILE A 558 14.68 10.30 0.85
N ARG A 559 14.80 10.47 -0.46
CA ARG A 559 14.09 9.66 -1.45
C ARG A 559 15.08 8.72 -2.13
N LEU A 560 14.81 7.43 -2.03
CA LEU A 560 15.54 6.38 -2.72
C LEU A 560 14.66 5.82 -3.85
N ALA A 561 15.04 6.09 -5.10
CA ALA A 561 14.33 5.57 -6.27
C ALA A 561 15.08 4.37 -6.85
N CYS A 562 14.41 3.23 -6.95
CA CYS A 562 14.95 1.96 -7.44
C CYS A 562 14.24 1.58 -8.75
N GLN A 563 14.96 1.68 -9.86
CA GLN A 563 14.47 1.36 -11.19
C GLN A 563 15.00 0.00 -11.61
N VAL A 564 14.09 -0.93 -11.87
CA VAL A 564 14.47 -2.23 -12.42
C VAL A 564 14.74 -2.08 -13.91
N LEU A 565 15.96 -2.40 -14.32
CA LEU A 565 16.39 -2.33 -15.71
C LEU A 565 16.28 -3.69 -16.41
N GLU A 566 16.54 -4.77 -15.69
CA GLU A 566 16.40 -6.14 -16.14
C GLU A 566 15.81 -7.00 -15.01
N SER A 567 14.96 -7.97 -15.34
CA SER A 567 14.38 -8.88 -14.36
C SER A 567 14.46 -10.35 -14.78
N ASN A 568 15.20 -11.13 -14.00
CA ASN A 568 15.17 -12.59 -14.04
C ASN A 568 15.15 -13.19 -12.61
N GLY A 569 14.54 -12.49 -11.66
CA GLY A 569 14.33 -12.97 -10.29
C GLY A 569 14.80 -11.99 -9.21
N SER A 570 13.98 -11.89 -8.15
CA SER A 570 14.26 -11.15 -6.91
C SER A 570 14.83 -9.73 -7.09
N THR A 571 14.17 -8.94 -7.93
CA THR A 571 14.50 -7.53 -8.16
C THR A 571 14.31 -6.68 -6.91
N SER A 572 13.38 -7.03 -6.01
CA SER A 572 13.23 -6.38 -4.71
C SER A 572 14.49 -6.48 -3.84
N MET A 573 15.14 -7.64 -3.81
CA MET A 573 16.39 -7.83 -3.06
C MET A 573 17.58 -7.17 -3.75
N ALA A 574 17.59 -7.11 -5.08
CA ALA A 574 18.55 -6.30 -5.82
C ALA A 574 18.38 -4.80 -5.52
N SER A 575 17.14 -4.33 -5.32
CA SER A 575 16.85 -2.95 -4.89
C SER A 575 17.35 -2.64 -3.48
N VAL A 576 17.33 -3.61 -2.55
CA VAL A 576 17.96 -3.45 -1.23
C VAL A 576 19.47 -3.24 -1.37
N CYS A 577 20.15 -4.09 -2.16
CA CYS A 577 21.59 -3.98 -2.38
C CYS A 577 21.97 -2.66 -3.09
N ALA A 578 21.31 -2.36 -4.21
CA ALA A 578 21.52 -1.11 -4.95
C ALA A 578 21.24 0.12 -4.07
N GLY A 579 20.16 0.06 -3.29
CA GLY A 579 19.77 1.11 -2.37
C GLY A 579 20.80 1.38 -1.29
N SER A 580 21.29 0.33 -0.64
CA SER A 580 22.35 0.43 0.37
C SER A 580 23.63 1.07 -0.20
N MET A 581 24.05 0.65 -1.41
CA MET A 581 25.23 1.22 -2.07
C MET A 581 25.02 2.67 -2.50
N ALA A 582 23.83 3.02 -2.99
CA ALA A 582 23.50 4.38 -3.38
C ALA A 582 23.49 5.33 -2.16
N LEU A 583 23.04 4.86 -0.99
CA LEU A 583 23.10 5.61 0.27
C LEU A 583 24.56 5.86 0.71
N PHE A 584 25.43 4.86 0.59
CA PHE A 584 26.87 5.03 0.86
C PHE A 584 27.52 6.01 -0.11
N ASP A 585 27.23 5.90 -1.41
CA ASP A 585 27.70 6.84 -2.43
C ASP A 585 27.15 8.26 -2.22
N ALA A 586 25.99 8.39 -1.59
CA ALA A 586 25.41 9.67 -1.20
C ALA A 586 26.01 10.25 0.09
N GLY A 587 26.87 9.52 0.82
CA GLY A 587 27.44 9.95 2.09
C GLY A 587 26.54 9.76 3.31
N VAL A 588 25.49 8.94 3.22
CA VAL A 588 24.61 8.66 4.37
C VAL A 588 25.33 7.70 5.33
N PRO A 589 25.56 8.08 6.60
CA PRO A 589 26.23 7.23 7.56
C PRO A 589 25.24 6.23 8.16
N LEU A 590 25.07 5.05 7.56
CA LEU A 590 24.20 4.02 8.13
C LEU A 590 24.72 3.58 9.52
N LEU A 591 23.81 3.21 10.43
CA LEU A 591 24.12 2.79 11.81
C LEU A 591 25.00 1.53 11.90
N SER A 592 24.99 0.74 10.83
CA SER A 592 25.79 -0.47 10.64
C SER A 592 26.46 -0.40 9.26
N ASN A 593 26.96 -1.53 8.78
CA ASN A 593 27.48 -1.63 7.41
C ASN A 593 26.33 -1.81 6.39
N HIS A 594 26.68 -2.08 5.14
CA HIS A 594 25.74 -2.42 4.08
C HIS A 594 24.62 -3.38 4.51
N VAL A 595 23.49 -3.25 3.81
CA VAL A 595 22.40 -4.23 3.82
C VAL A 595 22.40 -4.97 2.51
N ALA A 596 22.41 -6.30 2.55
CA ALA A 596 22.22 -7.12 1.37
C ALA A 596 20.89 -7.86 1.44
N GLY A 597 20.30 -8.10 0.27
CA GLY A 597 19.10 -8.90 0.10
C GLY A 597 19.37 -10.17 -0.73
N LEU A 598 18.65 -11.23 -0.39
CA LEU A 598 18.72 -12.54 -1.04
C LEU A 598 17.33 -13.14 -1.19
N ALA A 599 17.08 -13.83 -2.31
CA ALA A 599 15.95 -14.75 -2.44
C ALA A 599 16.42 -16.19 -2.35
N LEU A 600 15.71 -16.96 -1.53
CA LEU A 600 15.82 -18.39 -1.41
C LEU A 600 14.54 -19.03 -1.94
N GLY A 601 14.63 -20.26 -2.40
CA GLY A 601 13.45 -21.03 -2.73
C GLY A 601 13.53 -22.48 -2.35
N LEU A 602 12.43 -23.16 -2.53
CA LEU A 602 12.27 -24.56 -2.18
C LEU A 602 11.55 -25.28 -3.30
N ILE A 603 12.07 -26.44 -3.68
CA ILE A 603 11.34 -27.40 -4.50
C ILE A 603 11.20 -28.68 -3.69
N THR A 604 9.97 -29.16 -3.62
CA THR A 604 9.60 -30.37 -2.89
C THR A 604 9.15 -31.47 -3.85
N GLU A 605 9.24 -32.73 -3.46
CA GLU A 605 8.65 -33.82 -4.23
C GLU A 605 7.11 -33.79 -4.09
N LYS A 606 6.35 -33.93 -5.18
CA LYS A 606 4.88 -33.95 -5.10
C LYS A 606 4.40 -35.27 -4.47
N SER A 607 3.30 -35.21 -3.72
CA SER A 607 2.75 -36.34 -2.96
C SER A 607 2.17 -37.46 -3.82
N GLU A 608 1.82 -37.21 -5.08
CA GLU A 608 1.38 -38.25 -6.03
C GLU A 608 2.54 -39.18 -6.43
N ASP A 609 3.74 -38.62 -6.67
CA ASP A 609 4.96 -39.39 -6.95
C ASP A 609 5.47 -40.14 -5.70
N ALA A 610 5.23 -39.57 -4.52
CA ALA A 610 5.55 -40.20 -3.24
C ALA A 610 4.69 -41.45 -2.95
N GLN A 611 3.51 -41.60 -3.57
CA GLN A 611 2.71 -42.82 -3.42
C GLN A 611 3.32 -43.98 -4.21
N VAL A 612 3.78 -43.75 -5.45
CA VAL A 612 4.41 -44.78 -6.30
C VAL A 612 5.69 -45.32 -5.65
N ASN A 613 6.51 -44.44 -5.05
CA ASN A 613 7.73 -44.86 -4.35
C ASN A 613 7.48 -45.51 -2.98
N ASN A 614 6.33 -45.25 -2.33
CA ASN A 614 5.96 -45.87 -1.05
C ASN A 614 5.23 -47.21 -1.23
N GLU A 615 4.69 -47.54 -2.40
CA GLU A 615 4.13 -48.89 -2.65
C GLU A 615 5.20 -49.99 -2.64
N ILE A 616 6.46 -49.64 -2.94
CA ILE A 616 7.60 -50.55 -2.83
C ILE A 616 7.99 -50.80 -1.36
N ASN A 617 7.57 -49.94 -0.42
CA ASN A 617 7.84 -50.04 1.02
C ASN A 617 6.58 -50.34 1.86
N LYS A 618 5.55 -50.97 1.28
CA LYS A 618 4.25 -51.26 1.94
C LYS A 618 4.24 -52.47 2.89
N ASN A 619 5.39 -53.00 3.28
CA ASN A 619 5.46 -54.11 4.24
C ASN A 619 5.92 -53.65 5.61
N GLU A 620 5.21 -52.69 6.23
CA GLU A 620 5.08 -52.58 7.69
C GLU A 620 4.19 -51.37 8.06
N SER A 621 3.14 -51.63 8.84
CA SER A 621 2.27 -50.65 9.51
C SER A 621 1.05 -50.13 8.72
N GLY A 622 -0.04 -50.90 8.79
CA GLY A 622 -1.38 -50.46 8.42
C GLY A 622 -1.89 -49.37 9.37
N SER A 623 -1.99 -48.14 8.87
CA SER A 623 -2.93 -47.12 9.37
C SER A 623 -3.14 -46.05 8.30
N ASN A 624 -4.40 -45.78 7.95
CA ASN A 624 -4.80 -44.66 7.09
C ASN A 624 -4.35 -43.34 7.75
N SER A 625 -3.17 -42.86 7.35
CA SER A 625 -2.54 -41.61 7.80
C SER A 625 -2.81 -40.49 6.78
N PRO A 626 -2.87 -39.21 7.20
CA PRO A 626 -3.52 -38.14 6.44
C PRO A 626 -2.75 -37.72 5.18
N LYS A 627 -3.51 -37.22 4.19
CA LYS A 627 -3.07 -36.71 2.87
C LYS A 627 -2.08 -35.51 2.89
N ASN A 628 -1.62 -35.06 4.07
CA ASN A 628 -0.81 -33.84 4.26
C ASN A 628 0.45 -34.11 5.09
N LYS A 629 1.36 -34.97 4.60
CA LYS A 629 2.72 -35.07 5.17
C LYS A 629 3.68 -34.32 4.26
N PHE A 630 4.49 -33.42 4.83
CA PHE A 630 5.55 -32.76 4.08
C PHE A 630 6.52 -33.80 3.51
N PRO A 631 6.90 -33.70 2.23
CA PRO A 631 7.69 -34.71 1.56
C PRO A 631 9.08 -34.85 2.17
N ASN A 632 9.62 -36.06 2.13
CA ASN A 632 10.94 -36.36 2.70
C ASN A 632 12.08 -35.76 1.86
N LYS A 633 11.87 -35.62 0.54
CA LYS A 633 12.85 -35.06 -0.40
C LYS A 633 12.46 -33.62 -0.76
N TYR A 634 13.38 -32.69 -0.51
CA TYR A 634 13.28 -31.29 -0.92
C TYR A 634 14.67 -30.75 -1.28
N LEU A 635 14.70 -29.67 -2.03
CA LEU A 635 15.91 -28.95 -2.40
C LEU A 635 15.74 -27.46 -2.11
N LEU A 636 16.63 -26.90 -1.28
CA LEU A 636 16.70 -25.48 -0.99
C LEU A 636 17.62 -24.78 -2.00
N LEU A 637 17.10 -23.74 -2.65
CA LEU A 637 17.78 -22.96 -3.68
C LEU A 637 18.21 -21.60 -3.15
N THR A 638 19.41 -21.18 -3.53
CA THR A 638 19.98 -19.87 -3.23
C THR A 638 19.99 -19.01 -4.49
N ASP A 639 19.60 -17.74 -4.36
CA ASP A 639 19.54 -16.79 -5.46
C ASP A 639 18.64 -17.27 -6.63
N LEU A 640 17.33 -17.33 -6.35
CA LEU A 640 16.29 -17.79 -7.28
C LEU A 640 16.25 -17.00 -8.60
N ALA A 641 16.11 -17.73 -9.70
CA ALA A 641 15.77 -17.21 -11.02
C ALA A 641 14.24 -17.25 -11.25
N GLY A 642 13.74 -16.45 -12.21
CA GLY A 642 12.30 -16.32 -12.45
C GLY A 642 11.61 -17.65 -12.82
N PHE A 643 12.29 -18.52 -13.57
CA PHE A 643 11.76 -19.84 -13.93
C PHE A 643 11.66 -20.79 -12.72
N GLU A 644 12.56 -20.62 -11.75
CA GLU A 644 12.58 -21.41 -10.51
C GLU A 644 11.53 -20.93 -9.52
N ASP A 645 11.26 -19.63 -9.47
CA ASP A 645 10.10 -19.09 -8.75
C ASP A 645 8.80 -19.65 -9.35
N PHE A 646 8.64 -19.61 -10.68
CA PHE A 646 7.48 -20.22 -11.36
C PHE A 646 7.27 -21.69 -10.96
N ALA A 647 8.34 -22.49 -11.02
CA ALA A 647 8.28 -23.92 -10.73
C ALA A 647 8.34 -24.27 -9.24
N GLY A 648 8.80 -23.37 -8.38
CA GLY A 648 9.08 -23.58 -6.96
C GLY A 648 7.86 -23.50 -6.07
N ASP A 649 8.03 -24.02 -4.85
CA ASP A 649 7.00 -24.09 -3.80
C ASP A 649 7.16 -22.99 -2.73
N MET A 650 8.33 -22.34 -2.70
CA MET A 650 8.68 -21.24 -1.79
C MET A 650 9.46 -20.16 -2.52
N ASP A 651 9.09 -18.91 -2.27
CA ASP A 651 9.86 -17.69 -2.55
C ASP A 651 10.09 -16.96 -1.22
N PHE A 652 11.31 -17.07 -0.70
CA PHE A 652 11.70 -16.51 0.59
C PHE A 652 12.76 -15.42 0.41
N LYS A 653 12.33 -14.17 0.59
CA LYS A 653 13.17 -12.98 0.51
C LYS A 653 13.67 -12.62 1.91
N ILE A 654 14.98 -12.44 2.03
CA ILE A 654 15.65 -12.15 3.30
C ILE A 654 16.67 -11.05 3.10
N ALA A 655 16.65 -10.05 3.99
CA ALA A 655 17.59 -8.95 4.00
C ALA A 655 18.20 -8.76 5.39
N GLY A 656 19.44 -8.31 5.41
CA GLY A 656 20.15 -8.08 6.67
C GLY A 656 21.55 -7.52 6.49
N THR A 657 22.18 -7.31 7.63
CA THR A 657 23.58 -6.92 7.77
C THR A 657 24.38 -8.13 8.27
N SER A 658 25.67 -7.93 8.55
CA SER A 658 26.49 -8.93 9.23
C SER A 658 26.07 -9.20 10.69
N LYS A 659 25.30 -8.29 11.31
CA LYS A 659 24.84 -8.42 12.71
C LYS A 659 23.54 -9.20 12.82
N GLY A 660 22.63 -9.06 11.85
CA GLY A 660 21.34 -9.72 11.90
C GLY A 660 20.41 -9.31 10.76
N PHE A 661 19.18 -9.81 10.83
CA PHE A 661 18.16 -9.59 9.81
C PHE A 661 17.41 -8.27 10.01
N THR A 662 17.12 -7.58 8.92
CA THR A 662 16.38 -6.32 8.91
C THR A 662 14.99 -6.44 8.31
N ALA A 663 14.81 -7.32 7.32
CA ALA A 663 13.50 -7.61 6.76
C ALA A 663 13.42 -9.03 6.20
N MET A 664 12.22 -9.61 6.24
CA MET A 664 11.92 -10.87 5.58
C MET A 664 10.53 -10.86 4.96
N GLN A 665 10.39 -11.59 3.87
CA GLN A 665 9.13 -11.85 3.23
C GLN A 665 9.13 -13.28 2.68
N MET A 666 8.26 -14.14 3.21
CA MET A 666 8.13 -15.53 2.75
C MET A 666 6.77 -15.78 2.12
N ASP A 667 6.80 -16.31 0.90
CA ASP A 667 5.64 -16.76 0.14
C ASP A 667 5.74 -18.23 -0.17
N LEU A 668 4.65 -18.96 0.08
CA LEU A 668 4.54 -20.38 -0.26
C LEU A 668 3.42 -20.62 -1.27
N LYS A 669 3.54 -21.70 -2.03
CA LYS A 669 2.45 -22.25 -2.85
C LYS A 669 1.87 -23.54 -2.25
N ILE A 670 2.47 -24.02 -1.17
CA ILE A 670 2.08 -25.22 -0.43
C ILE A 670 1.57 -24.85 0.96
N CYS A 671 0.92 -25.80 1.62
CA CYS A 671 0.36 -25.67 2.98
C CYS A 671 1.41 -25.65 4.10
N GLY A 672 2.41 -24.80 3.95
CA GLY A 672 3.44 -24.57 4.96
C GLY A 672 4.65 -25.48 4.85
N ILE A 673 5.73 -25.05 5.49
CA ILE A 673 6.98 -25.81 5.64
C ILE A 673 7.25 -26.09 7.13
N PRO A 674 7.81 -27.26 7.49
CA PRO A 674 8.17 -27.55 8.87
C PRO A 674 9.16 -26.52 9.41
N LEU A 675 9.04 -26.19 10.70
CA LEU A 675 9.96 -25.25 11.36
C LEU A 675 11.45 -25.62 11.20
N LYS A 676 11.75 -26.92 11.08
CA LYS A 676 13.13 -27.40 10.80
C LYS A 676 13.65 -26.91 9.44
N VAL A 677 12.83 -27.02 8.39
CA VAL A 677 13.19 -26.57 7.03
C VAL A 677 13.30 -25.04 7.01
N PHE A 678 12.40 -24.36 7.70
CA PHE A 678 12.48 -22.90 7.87
C PHE A 678 13.78 -22.46 8.54
N ARG A 679 14.21 -23.14 9.61
CA ARG A 679 15.50 -22.86 10.28
C ARG A 679 16.70 -23.10 9.36
N GLU A 680 16.66 -24.14 8.54
CA GLU A 680 17.70 -24.39 7.53
C GLU A 680 17.76 -23.24 6.50
N ALA A 681 16.60 -22.78 6.03
CA ALA A 681 16.50 -21.64 5.12
C ALA A 681 17.07 -20.36 5.72
N LEU A 682 16.80 -20.06 7.00
CA LEU A 682 17.38 -18.90 7.71
C LEU A 682 18.91 -18.95 7.75
N LYS A 683 19.49 -20.11 8.08
CA LYS A 683 20.95 -20.29 8.12
C LYS A 683 21.59 -20.12 6.74
N ARG A 684 20.94 -20.65 5.70
CA ARG A 684 21.37 -20.44 4.31
C ARG A 684 21.28 -18.96 3.93
N GLY A 685 20.21 -18.29 4.34
CA GLY A 685 20.00 -16.86 4.12
C GLY A 685 21.09 -16.01 4.74
N GLN A 686 21.45 -16.27 6.00
CA GLN A 686 22.53 -15.56 6.71
C GLN A 686 23.87 -15.70 5.98
N SER A 687 24.24 -16.93 5.63
CA SER A 687 25.50 -17.21 4.92
C SER A 687 25.53 -16.52 3.55
N GLY A 688 24.39 -16.52 2.85
CA GLY A 688 24.24 -15.89 1.55
C GLY A 688 24.27 -14.35 1.60
N ILE A 689 23.69 -13.75 2.64
CA ILE A 689 23.77 -12.30 2.89
C ILE A 689 25.23 -11.88 3.06
N GLU A 690 26.02 -12.58 3.89
CA GLU A 690 27.43 -12.24 4.09
C GLU A 690 28.25 -12.33 2.80
N HIS A 691 27.95 -13.31 1.94
CA HIS A 691 28.58 -13.41 0.62
C HIS A 691 28.32 -12.17 -0.26
N VAL A 692 27.07 -11.70 -0.31
CA VAL A 692 26.71 -10.51 -1.09
C VAL A 692 27.29 -9.24 -0.46
N LEU A 693 27.28 -9.12 0.86
CA LEU A 693 27.90 -8.00 1.59
C LEU A 693 29.39 -7.88 1.28
N ALA A 694 30.12 -8.99 1.21
CA ALA A 694 31.54 -8.99 0.86
C ALA A 694 31.79 -8.38 -0.53
N LEU A 695 30.95 -8.70 -1.52
CA LEU A 695 31.06 -8.15 -2.86
C LEU A 695 30.70 -6.67 -2.93
N MET A 696 29.71 -6.22 -2.15
CA MET A 696 29.34 -4.80 -2.07
C MET A 696 30.45 -3.97 -1.41
N ARG A 697 31.02 -4.46 -0.29
CA ARG A 697 32.13 -3.81 0.42
C ARG A 697 33.38 -3.68 -0.45
N ALA A 698 33.59 -4.59 -1.40
CA ALA A 698 34.70 -4.52 -2.34
C ALA A 698 34.59 -3.32 -3.30
N GLU A 699 33.37 -2.85 -3.60
CA GLU A 699 33.13 -1.69 -4.47
C GLU A 699 33.07 -0.38 -3.66
N ILE A 700 32.38 -0.37 -2.52
CA ILE A 700 32.33 0.79 -1.62
C ILE A 700 32.36 0.30 -0.16
N PRO A 701 33.49 0.36 0.54
CA PRO A 701 33.58 -0.21 1.89
C PRO A 701 32.88 0.64 2.95
N GLU A 702 32.90 1.95 2.78
CA GLU A 702 32.38 2.94 3.73
C GLU A 702 31.62 4.05 3.01
N PRO A 703 30.68 4.75 3.69
CA PRO A 703 30.03 5.93 3.14
C PRO A 703 31.07 6.99 2.75
N ARG A 704 30.73 7.84 1.77
CA ARG A 704 31.62 8.96 1.41
C ARG A 704 31.87 9.85 2.63
N PRO A 705 33.13 10.23 2.92
CA PRO A 705 33.46 11.12 4.03
C PRO A 705 32.89 12.53 3.82
N GLU A 706 32.83 12.97 2.56
CA GLU A 706 32.25 14.24 2.16
C GLU A 706 31.10 14.01 1.17
N MET A 707 30.00 14.72 1.39
CA MET A 707 28.85 14.76 0.49
C MET A 707 29.27 15.32 -0.88
N LYS A 708 28.62 14.87 -1.96
CA LYS A 708 28.91 15.39 -3.30
C LYS A 708 28.51 16.86 -3.43
N SER A 709 29.14 17.58 -4.35
CA SER A 709 28.81 18.99 -4.64
C SER A 709 27.39 19.22 -5.17
N SER A 710 26.71 18.16 -5.60
CA SER A 710 25.30 18.19 -6.03
C SER A 710 24.30 18.16 -4.87
N VAL A 711 24.75 17.75 -3.68
CA VAL A 711 23.91 17.63 -2.48
C VAL A 711 23.49 19.04 -2.01
N PRO A 712 22.22 19.26 -1.67
CA PRO A 712 21.75 20.53 -1.13
C PRO A 712 22.36 20.81 0.24
N ILE A 713 22.55 22.07 0.58
CA ILE A 713 23.21 22.51 1.81
C ILE A 713 22.16 23.03 2.78
N ILE A 714 22.29 22.63 4.04
CA ILE A 714 21.53 23.20 5.16
C ILE A 714 22.49 24.07 5.97
N GLU A 715 22.14 25.34 6.13
CA GLU A 715 22.87 26.26 7.00
C GLU A 715 21.93 26.91 8.02
N LEU A 716 22.39 26.99 9.27
CA LEU A 716 21.71 27.70 10.33
C LEU A 716 22.28 29.12 10.42
N MET A 717 21.42 30.11 10.22
CA MET A 717 21.76 31.53 10.33
C MET A 717 21.09 32.12 11.56
N GLN A 718 21.89 32.74 12.43
CA GLN A 718 21.37 33.41 13.61
C GLN A 718 20.71 34.73 13.21
N LEU A 719 19.44 34.91 13.59
CA LEU A 719 18.67 36.11 13.34
C LEU A 719 18.03 36.61 14.65
N PRO A 720 18.28 37.86 15.06
CA PRO A 720 17.64 38.42 16.23
C PRO A 720 16.10 38.35 16.14
N ILE A 721 15.44 38.02 17.25
CA ILE A 721 13.98 37.82 17.36
C ILE A 721 13.19 38.97 16.70
N TYR A 722 13.64 40.21 16.88
CA TYR A 722 12.96 41.39 16.35
C TYR A 722 13.03 41.53 14.82
N LYS A 723 14.00 40.88 14.16
CA LYS A 723 14.16 40.90 12.69
C LYS A 723 13.41 39.77 11.99
N ARG A 724 13.06 38.71 12.72
CA ARG A 724 12.32 37.56 12.18
C ARG A 724 10.99 37.91 11.49
N PRO A 725 10.17 38.88 11.97
CA PRO A 725 8.97 39.31 11.25
C PRO A 725 9.27 39.89 9.88
N ILE A 726 10.49 40.36 9.58
CA ILE A 726 10.83 40.89 8.25
C ILE A 726 10.72 39.78 7.20
N LEU A 727 11.12 38.55 7.52
CA LEU A 727 11.07 37.41 6.59
C LEU A 727 9.69 36.74 6.55
N PHE A 728 9.08 36.53 7.72
CA PHE A 728 7.90 35.67 7.86
C PHE A 728 6.55 36.43 7.97
N ARG A 729 6.53 37.76 8.09
CA ARG A 729 5.27 38.53 8.10
C ARG A 729 4.57 38.48 6.74
N SER A 730 3.25 38.71 6.76
CA SER A 730 2.39 38.72 5.56
C SER A 730 2.40 37.39 4.80
N GLY A 731 2.32 36.27 5.53
CA GLY A 731 2.31 34.93 4.93
C GLY A 731 3.67 34.49 4.38
N ALA A 732 4.76 34.97 4.99
CA ALA A 732 6.14 34.73 4.59
C ALA A 732 6.46 35.22 3.16
N TYR A 733 5.95 36.39 2.78
CA TYR A 733 6.14 36.96 1.44
C TYR A 733 7.62 37.10 1.06
N ASN A 734 8.45 37.67 1.94
CA ASN A 734 9.88 37.87 1.67
C ASN A 734 10.64 36.54 1.60
N ALA A 735 10.31 35.57 2.46
CA ALA A 735 10.89 34.23 2.36
C ALA A 735 10.53 33.54 1.03
N LYS A 736 9.28 33.65 0.58
CA LYS A 736 8.83 33.13 -0.73
C LYS A 736 9.45 33.86 -1.91
N LEU A 737 9.71 35.16 -1.79
CA LEU A 737 10.40 35.94 -2.80
C LEU A 737 11.86 35.47 -2.95
N ILE A 738 12.56 35.30 -1.82
CA ILE A 738 13.91 34.73 -1.80
C ILE A 738 13.90 33.32 -2.41
N GLU A 739 12.95 32.48 -2.04
CA GLU A 739 12.80 31.13 -2.61
C GLU A 739 12.58 31.18 -4.13
N ALA A 740 11.72 32.10 -4.62
CA ALA A 740 11.44 32.25 -6.05
C ALA A 740 12.65 32.75 -6.86
N GLU A 741 13.46 33.65 -6.29
CA GLU A 741 14.61 34.24 -6.98
C GLU A 741 15.89 33.38 -6.89
N THR A 742 16.09 32.70 -5.75
CA THR A 742 17.36 31.98 -5.45
C THR A 742 17.21 30.46 -5.41
N GLY A 743 15.98 29.96 -5.27
CA GLY A 743 15.69 28.55 -5.00
C GLY A 743 15.96 28.13 -3.55
N VAL A 744 16.34 29.05 -2.66
CA VAL A 744 16.65 28.75 -1.25
C VAL A 744 15.38 28.82 -0.40
N LYS A 745 15.04 27.72 0.25
CA LYS A 745 13.94 27.66 1.20
C LYS A 745 14.40 28.20 2.55
N VAL A 746 13.68 29.19 3.06
CA VAL A 746 13.93 29.80 4.38
C VAL A 746 12.86 29.33 5.34
N SER A 747 13.27 28.56 6.35
CA SER A 747 12.38 28.07 7.41
C SER A 747 12.82 28.56 8.78
N SER A 748 11.85 28.67 9.69
CA SER A 748 12.16 28.86 11.10
C SER A 748 12.60 27.55 11.72
N GLU A 749 13.67 27.58 12.50
CA GLU A 749 13.99 26.52 13.45
C GLU A 749 13.56 26.96 14.86
N ASP A 750 14.19 28.00 15.41
CA ASP A 750 13.94 28.53 16.75
C ASP A 750 13.70 30.05 16.75
N ASP A 751 13.41 30.65 17.92
CA ASP A 751 13.19 32.10 18.05
C ASP A 751 14.38 32.95 17.57
N ALA A 752 15.60 32.43 17.66
CA ALA A 752 16.84 33.12 17.29
C ALA A 752 17.52 32.58 16.03
N ASN A 753 17.05 31.47 15.46
CA ASN A 753 17.72 30.78 14.34
C ASN A 753 16.75 30.55 13.17
N ILE A 754 17.24 30.82 11.96
CA ILE A 754 16.58 30.44 10.72
C ILE A 754 17.42 29.38 10.02
N GLN A 755 16.75 28.45 9.35
CA GLN A 755 17.36 27.41 8.55
C GLN A 755 17.24 27.78 7.07
N LEU A 756 18.37 27.78 6.38
CA LEU A 756 18.49 28.01 4.94
C LEU A 756 18.76 26.67 4.26
N PHE A 757 17.84 26.21 3.43
CA PHE A 757 18.02 25.02 2.60
C PHE A 757 18.27 25.45 1.16
N ALA A 758 19.51 25.29 0.69
CA ALA A 758 19.97 25.76 -0.61
C ALA A 758 20.34 24.62 -1.55
N PRO A 759 20.00 24.70 -2.85
CA PRO A 759 20.32 23.65 -3.81
C PRO A 759 21.81 23.58 -4.16
N ASN A 760 22.54 24.68 -4.03
CA ASN A 760 23.98 24.77 -4.27
C ASN A 760 24.58 25.94 -3.44
N PRO A 761 25.91 25.98 -3.22
CA PRO A 761 26.57 27.06 -2.47
C PRO A 761 26.33 28.46 -3.05
N GLU A 762 26.30 28.60 -4.38
CA GLU A 762 26.14 29.91 -5.04
C GLU A 762 24.76 30.54 -4.78
N SER A 763 23.71 29.71 -4.79
CA SER A 763 22.35 30.09 -4.44
C SER A 763 22.25 30.48 -2.97
N LEU A 764 22.98 29.79 -2.07
CA LEU A 764 23.02 30.10 -0.65
C LEU A 764 23.61 31.49 -0.41
N ASP A 765 24.74 31.81 -1.06
CA ASP A 765 25.38 33.12 -0.93
C ASP A 765 24.49 34.24 -1.47
N LYS A 766 23.83 34.02 -2.62
CA LYS A 766 22.83 34.98 -3.16
C LYS A 766 21.68 35.21 -2.18
N ALA A 767 21.17 34.15 -1.55
CA ALA A 767 20.10 34.26 -0.57
C ALA A 767 20.55 35.01 0.69
N LYS A 768 21.76 34.77 1.19
CA LYS A 768 22.33 35.52 2.32
C LYS A 768 22.44 37.01 2.01
N VAL A 769 22.94 37.37 0.83
CA VAL A 769 23.04 38.77 0.39
C VAL A 769 21.65 39.42 0.31
N MET A 770 20.63 38.72 -0.20
CA MET A 770 19.25 39.22 -0.21
C MET A 770 18.69 39.40 1.20
N ILE A 771 18.91 38.44 2.09
CA ILE A 771 18.48 38.52 3.48
C ILE A 771 19.15 39.73 4.15
N GLU A 772 20.47 39.85 4.05
CA GLU A 772 21.23 40.98 4.59
C GLU A 772 20.73 42.32 4.04
N LYS A 773 20.47 42.40 2.73
CA LYS A 773 19.90 43.59 2.10
C LYS A 773 18.53 43.96 2.67
N LEU A 774 17.62 42.99 2.84
CA LEU A 774 16.33 43.21 3.49
C LEU A 774 16.48 43.65 4.96
N MET A 775 17.52 43.16 5.65
CA MET A 775 17.82 43.56 7.02
C MET A 775 18.41 44.98 7.12
N VAL A 776 19.09 45.45 6.07
CA VAL A 776 19.66 46.80 5.98
C VAL A 776 18.61 47.82 5.51
N GLU A 777 17.84 47.50 4.48
CA GLU A 777 16.78 48.38 3.95
C GLU A 777 15.65 48.62 4.95
N GLN A 778 15.44 47.70 5.89
CA GLN A 778 14.52 47.86 7.01
C GLN A 778 15.22 48.17 8.35
N GLN A 779 16.44 48.74 8.34
CA GLN A 779 17.06 49.24 9.56
C GLN A 779 16.13 50.21 10.28
N GLU A 780 15.48 49.70 11.33
CA GLU A 780 14.88 50.51 12.36
C GLU A 780 16.00 51.24 13.10
N GLU A 781 15.78 52.52 13.39
CA GLU A 781 16.72 53.38 14.09
C GLU A 781 17.15 52.74 15.42
N GLN A 782 18.46 52.61 15.62
CA GLN A 782 19.00 52.09 16.87
C GLN A 782 18.91 53.17 17.95
N TYR A 783 17.98 53.00 18.89
CA TYR A 783 17.89 53.85 20.09
C TYR A 783 18.73 53.27 21.22
N GLN A 784 19.46 54.13 21.93
CA GLN A 784 20.33 53.73 23.04
C GLN A 784 19.51 53.55 24.32
N PHE A 785 19.67 52.42 25.00
CA PHE A 785 18.98 52.15 26.27
C PHE A 785 19.31 53.23 27.30
N GLY A 786 18.29 53.75 27.97
CA GLY A 786 18.39 54.80 28.98
C GLY A 786 18.50 56.22 28.41
N ALA A 787 18.70 56.39 27.10
CA ALA A 787 18.78 57.71 26.48
C ALA A 787 17.40 58.38 26.37
N PHE A 788 17.42 59.71 26.41
CA PHE A 788 16.22 60.55 26.32
C PHE A 788 16.09 61.10 24.91
N TYR A 789 14.93 60.86 24.30
CA TYR A 789 14.61 61.30 22.94
C TYR A 789 13.44 62.27 22.96
N LYS A 790 13.45 63.26 22.04
CA LYS A 790 12.25 64.05 21.75
C LYS A 790 11.30 63.22 20.89
N ALA A 791 10.04 63.12 21.30
CA ALA A 791 8.98 62.41 20.61
C ALA A 791 7.82 63.36 20.34
N GLU A 792 7.16 63.24 19.19
CA GLU A 792 5.98 64.01 18.82
C GLU A 792 4.73 63.12 18.90
N ILE A 793 3.66 63.59 19.53
CA ILE A 793 2.41 62.84 19.63
C ILE A 793 1.72 62.84 18.27
N VAL A 794 1.56 61.66 17.69
CA VAL A 794 0.85 61.49 16.42
C VAL A 794 -0.62 61.18 16.65
N ARG A 795 -0.94 60.39 17.69
CA ARG A 795 -2.32 60.01 17.99
C ARG A 795 -2.52 59.73 19.47
N ILE A 796 -3.68 60.11 20.00
CA ILE A 796 -4.08 59.84 21.38
C ILE A 796 -5.24 58.84 21.35
N LEU A 797 -5.17 57.80 22.17
CA LEU A 797 -6.21 56.80 22.35
C LEU A 797 -6.53 56.66 23.85
N GLU A 798 -7.63 56.00 24.19
CA GLU A 798 -8.10 55.89 25.57
C GLU A 798 -7.06 55.23 26.50
N GLY A 799 -6.33 54.22 26.00
CA GLY A 799 -5.32 53.49 26.76
C GLY A 799 -3.89 54.05 26.75
N GLY A 800 -3.61 55.16 26.04
CA GLY A 800 -2.24 55.64 25.81
C GLY A 800 -2.06 56.58 24.63
N ILE A 801 -0.80 56.85 24.27
CA ILE A 801 -0.41 57.71 23.15
C ILE A 801 0.51 57.00 22.16
N HIS A 802 0.34 57.31 20.88
CA HIS A 802 1.32 57.00 19.84
C HIS A 802 2.23 58.20 19.64
N VAL A 803 3.53 57.96 19.75
CA VAL A 803 4.55 58.99 19.53
C VAL A 803 5.49 58.60 18.41
N SER A 804 6.00 59.59 17.67
CA SER A 804 7.08 59.41 16.70
C SER A 804 8.35 60.09 17.18
N LEU A 805 9.48 59.39 17.14
CA LEU A 805 10.79 59.93 17.55
C LEU A 805 11.47 60.76 16.45
N LYS A 806 10.94 60.71 15.21
CA LYS A 806 11.45 61.44 14.04
C LYS A 806 10.31 61.75 13.06
N GLU A 807 10.47 62.77 12.23
CA GLU A 807 9.55 63.05 11.13
C GLU A 807 9.46 61.87 10.15
N GLY A 808 8.26 61.28 10.02
CA GLY A 808 8.00 60.11 9.16
C GLY A 808 8.46 58.76 9.74
N GLY A 809 8.92 58.73 11.00
CA GLY A 809 9.31 57.51 11.71
C GLY A 809 8.14 56.60 12.11
N ARG A 810 8.43 55.37 12.53
CA ARG A 810 7.42 54.43 13.03
C ARG A 810 6.79 54.94 14.34
N HIS A 811 5.47 54.83 14.47
CA HIS A 811 4.76 55.25 15.68
C HIS A 811 4.93 54.22 16.81
N ILE A 812 5.45 54.65 17.96
CA ILE A 812 5.66 53.81 19.14
C ILE A 812 4.55 54.08 20.15
N TRP A 813 3.95 53.02 20.68
CA TRP A 813 2.87 53.10 21.66
C TRP A 813 3.40 53.26 23.09
N ILE A 814 2.82 54.19 23.84
CA ILE A 814 3.10 54.40 25.27
C ILE A 814 1.80 54.27 26.04
N ARG A 815 1.74 53.33 26.98
CA ARG A 815 0.57 53.12 27.85
C ARG A 815 0.41 54.28 28.83
N ASN A 816 -0.82 54.56 29.24
CA ASN A 816 -1.10 55.58 30.27
C ASN A 816 -0.27 55.37 31.55
N SER A 817 -0.06 54.10 31.95
CA SER A 817 0.77 53.73 33.09
C SER A 817 2.23 54.13 32.94
N ASP A 818 2.74 54.37 31.73
CA ASP A 818 4.14 54.67 31.46
C ASP A 818 4.37 56.19 31.22
N LEU A 819 3.31 57.00 31.28
CA LEU A 819 3.33 58.46 31.07
C LEU A 819 3.50 59.30 32.35
N SER A 820 3.02 58.82 33.50
CA SER A 820 3.11 59.52 34.79
C SER A 820 3.16 58.55 35.98
N SER A 821 3.72 59.00 37.11
CA SER A 821 3.82 58.21 38.36
C SER A 821 2.56 58.24 39.24
N ALA A 822 1.59 59.11 38.91
CA ALA A 822 0.32 59.22 39.62
C ALA A 822 -0.61 58.02 39.33
N PRO A 823 -1.56 57.67 40.23
CA PRO A 823 -2.47 56.54 40.05
C PRO A 823 -3.27 56.66 38.73
N SER A 824 -2.89 55.87 37.74
CA SER A 824 -3.32 56.02 36.35
C SER A 824 -4.71 55.41 36.10
N ARG A 825 -5.77 56.22 36.29
CA ARG A 825 -7.10 56.06 35.68
C ARG A 825 -7.49 57.25 34.78
N GLN A 826 -6.53 58.11 34.45
CA GLN A 826 -6.77 59.30 33.66
C GLN A 826 -6.27 59.05 32.23
N ASN A 827 -7.18 59.22 31.26
CA ASN A 827 -6.88 59.16 29.83
C ASN A 827 -5.76 60.14 29.48
N ALA A 828 -4.97 59.87 28.45
CA ALA A 828 -3.88 60.75 28.03
C ALA A 828 -4.34 62.21 27.74
N GLN A 829 -5.61 62.43 27.37
CA GLN A 829 -6.22 63.76 27.28
C GLN A 829 -6.31 64.51 28.63
N ALA A 830 -6.53 63.79 29.74
CA ALA A 830 -6.60 64.37 31.08
C ALA A 830 -5.22 64.81 31.63
N LEU A 831 -4.13 64.39 30.99
CA LEU A 831 -2.76 64.86 31.26
C LEU A 831 -2.39 66.13 30.46
N GLY A 832 -3.33 66.71 29.69
CA GLY A 832 -3.11 67.93 28.90
C GLY A 832 -2.30 67.72 27.62
N PHE A 833 -2.25 66.48 27.11
CA PHE A 833 -1.56 66.17 25.87
C PHE A 833 -2.44 66.41 24.64
N GLU A 834 -1.90 67.10 23.64
CA GLU A 834 -2.53 67.33 22.34
C GLU A 834 -1.71 66.66 21.23
N VAL A 835 -2.36 66.36 20.12
CA VAL A 835 -1.68 65.83 18.92
C VAL A 835 -0.73 66.91 18.38
N GLY A 836 0.51 66.54 18.09
CA GLY A 836 1.60 67.45 17.71
C GLY A 836 2.46 67.95 18.87
N HIS A 837 2.08 67.72 20.13
CA HIS A 837 2.94 68.07 21.27
C HIS A 837 4.23 67.25 21.27
N LYS A 838 5.36 67.95 21.48
CA LYS A 838 6.68 67.34 21.61
C LYS A 838 6.97 67.08 23.08
N LEU A 839 7.22 65.83 23.43
CA LEU A 839 7.56 65.39 24.78
C LEU A 839 8.87 64.60 24.80
N THR A 840 9.60 64.71 25.89
CA THR A 840 10.81 63.90 26.11
C THR A 840 10.38 62.54 26.67
N VAL A 841 10.95 61.47 26.12
CA VAL A 841 10.75 60.08 26.57
C VAL A 841 12.09 59.39 26.75
N GLN A 842 12.18 58.52 27.75
CA GLN A 842 13.31 57.63 27.94
C GLN A 842 13.08 56.31 27.21
N TYR A 843 14.09 55.84 26.48
CA TYR A 843 14.06 54.53 25.85
C TYR A 843 14.46 53.43 26.82
N PHE A 844 13.56 52.48 27.07
CA PHE A 844 13.74 51.38 28.02
C PHE A 844 14.00 50.03 27.32
N GLY A 845 14.51 50.07 26.08
CA GLY A 845 14.81 48.88 25.29
C GLY A 845 13.61 48.32 24.54
N ARG A 846 13.72 47.07 24.07
CA ARG A 846 12.62 46.33 23.46
C ARG A 846 12.02 45.37 24.49
N ASP A 847 10.71 45.18 24.41
CA ASP A 847 10.05 44.11 25.13
C ASP A 847 10.58 42.75 24.66
N GLN A 848 10.93 41.87 25.59
CA GLN A 848 11.54 40.57 25.30
C GLN A 848 10.57 39.62 24.58
N HIS A 849 9.26 39.78 24.78
CA HIS A 849 8.26 38.91 24.18
C HIS A 849 7.69 39.47 22.86
N THR A 850 7.43 40.78 22.81
CA THR A 850 6.78 41.40 21.63
C THR A 850 7.75 42.07 20.66
N GLY A 851 9.01 42.30 21.07
CA GLY A 851 10.02 43.00 20.27
C GLY A 851 9.73 44.49 20.03
N GLN A 852 8.65 45.03 20.60
CA GLN A 852 8.26 46.44 20.46
C GLN A 852 9.13 47.35 21.32
N HIS A 853 9.38 48.57 20.84
CA HIS A 853 10.11 49.59 21.58
C HIS A 853 9.32 50.02 22.83
N ARG A 854 9.97 49.99 24.00
CA ARG A 854 9.42 50.48 25.26
C ARG A 854 9.93 51.88 25.54
N LEU A 855 9.00 52.81 25.67
CA LEU A 855 9.27 54.20 26.03
C LEU A 855 8.56 54.52 27.35
N THR A 856 9.21 55.32 28.20
CA THR A 856 8.59 55.81 29.43
C THR A 856 8.90 57.29 29.65
N ARG A 857 7.95 58.02 30.22
CA ARG A 857 8.12 59.42 30.66
C ARG A 857 8.26 59.54 32.19
N LYS A 858 8.00 58.46 32.93
CA LYS A 858 8.03 58.46 34.41
C LYS A 858 9.35 58.97 35.00
N THR A 859 10.47 58.61 34.39
CA THR A 859 11.82 58.93 34.89
C THR A 859 12.13 60.43 34.86
N LEU A 860 11.43 61.23 34.04
CA LEU A 860 11.67 62.66 33.89
C LEU A 860 11.03 63.52 34.99
N GLN A 861 10.21 62.92 35.86
CA GLN A 861 9.61 63.66 36.98
C GLN A 861 10.60 63.88 38.14
N MET A 862 11.85 63.40 38.03
CA MET A 862 12.85 63.50 39.11
C MET A 862 14.15 64.24 38.71
N PHE A 863 14.42 64.54 37.43
CA PHE A 863 15.60 65.30 36.96
C PHE A 863 15.46 65.76 35.49
N ASP A 864 16.22 66.79 35.07
CA ASP A 864 16.37 67.25 33.66
C ASP A 864 17.65 66.64 33.02
N PRO A 865 17.55 65.60 32.18
CA PRO A 865 18.70 64.93 31.57
C PRO A 865 19.05 65.50 30.18
N PRO A 866 20.27 65.22 29.66
CA PRO A 866 20.63 65.55 28.28
C PRO A 866 19.73 64.78 27.28
N VAL A 867 19.05 65.52 26.40
CA VAL A 867 18.07 64.98 25.43
C VAL A 867 18.64 64.97 24.01
N GLN A 868 18.56 63.84 23.33
CA GLN A 868 18.88 63.72 21.90
C GLN A 868 17.68 64.17 21.05
N ASN A 869 17.94 65.06 20.09
CA ASN A 869 16.92 65.60 19.19
C ASN A 869 17.12 65.09 17.76
N LEU A 870 16.38 64.05 17.39
CA LEU A 870 16.48 63.38 16.08
C LEU A 870 15.77 64.16 14.95
N PHE A 871 15.06 65.24 15.27
CA PHE A 871 14.36 66.08 14.28
C PHE A 871 15.28 67.08 13.55
N LYS A 872 16.55 67.25 13.96
CA LYS A 872 17.47 68.28 13.42
C LYS A 872 18.40 67.83 12.29
N GLU A 873 18.38 66.56 11.87
CA GLU A 873 19.36 66.04 10.89
C GLU A 873 19.23 66.60 9.45
N LYS A 874 18.14 67.29 9.09
CA LYS A 874 17.99 67.86 7.73
C LYS A 874 18.79 69.15 7.49
N GLN A 875 19.24 69.88 8.52
CA GLN A 875 19.96 71.14 8.31
C GLN A 875 21.45 70.95 7.96
N PHE A 876 22.12 69.96 8.55
CA PHE A 876 23.56 69.74 8.33
C PHE A 876 23.90 69.11 6.97
N LEU A 877 23.02 68.28 6.39
CA LEU A 877 23.24 67.69 5.06
C LEU A 877 23.08 68.72 3.93
N ASN A 878 22.17 69.69 4.09
CA ASN A 878 22.00 70.77 3.11
C ASN A 878 23.17 71.77 3.14
N GLU A 879 23.68 72.17 4.31
CA GLU A 879 24.81 73.10 4.41
C GLU A 879 26.13 72.52 3.87
N LYS A 880 26.37 71.21 4.05
CA LYS A 880 27.56 70.55 3.48
C LYS A 880 27.50 70.50 1.94
N SER A 881 26.33 70.18 1.39
CA SER A 881 26.14 70.16 -0.08
C SER A 881 26.20 71.55 -0.71
N LEU A 882 25.79 72.59 0.04
CA LEU A 882 25.82 73.98 -0.41
C LEU A 882 27.24 74.55 -0.35
N ASN A 883 28.01 74.25 0.70
CA ASN A 883 29.42 74.66 0.82
C ASN A 883 30.33 73.94 -0.19
N GLU A 884 30.07 72.68 -0.52
CA GLU A 884 30.80 71.96 -1.58
C GLU A 884 30.47 72.49 -2.99
N LYS A 885 29.25 72.98 -3.23
CA LYS A 885 28.88 73.67 -4.48
C LYS A 885 29.55 75.04 -4.60
N ILE A 886 29.54 75.84 -3.53
CA ILE A 886 30.13 77.18 -3.52
C ILE A 886 31.67 77.13 -3.69
N GLN A 887 32.34 76.10 -3.15
CA GLN A 887 33.78 75.90 -3.37
C GLN A 887 34.16 75.40 -4.77
N LYS A 888 33.25 74.75 -5.50
CA LYS A 888 33.49 74.34 -6.90
C LYS A 888 33.26 75.49 -7.90
N GLU A 889 32.29 76.37 -7.63
CA GLU A 889 31.99 77.52 -8.51
C GLU A 889 32.98 78.69 -8.35
N THR A 890 33.77 78.73 -7.27
CA THR A 890 34.85 79.73 -7.10
C THR A 890 36.23 79.28 -7.61
N LYS A 891 36.33 78.07 -8.18
CA LYS A 891 37.57 77.51 -8.74
C LYS A 891 37.50 77.13 -10.23
N SER A 892 36.41 77.47 -10.94
CA SER A 892 36.37 77.52 -12.42
C SER A 892 36.29 78.97 -12.86
#